data_AF-W4FAC8-F1
#
_entry.id   AF-W4FAC8-F1
#
_cell.length_a   1.000
_cell.length_b   1.000
_cell.length_c   1.000
_cell.angle_alpha   90.00
_cell.angle_beta   90.00
_cell.angle_gamma   90.00
#
_symmetry.space_group_name_H-M   'P 1'
#
loop_
_entity.id
_entity.type
_entity.pdbx_description
1 polymer ?
#
loop_
_entity_poly.entity_id
_entity_poly.type
_entity_poly.pdbx_seq_one_letter_code
_entity_poly.pdbx_strand_id
1 'polypeptide(L)'
;MLLEVDDFIRCCQVFLVQGSAGSVEQKAAHDHLLLFQQVPTAWRVALQVLCESAGGNTTPEAALFISAQLVRHSVPRLEEHDQIQVRDHLLRYLQHSTAPGVRRSSNITPVDRLVCLGLASSVVHIKSGWSAWKQLLQDALLGNSAASSVGLQLLLEVLAGIPGELYSACSTAALHGLDVAPHLHSMVQQFQSQKLHVIQLVLDTLRSMPDAATAALVVLQNWGHDTMPLLCVEFGLHCLDLNDGGLMGPLMDFVVSVEKPDLSQLAAEIICDAFAASTLSCTTASKMDGARAAAVLVVRVAKQILSTHATLAVLVGSNDPDDEDARMVVARSLAKIASTVACGGSHCLFAGGWCLDVRRAEGCSDSFGLEYLQYLVVCSSFPVPSVVEPTLEFWYAVLDMHRRWKDAVDASDWDAFVTSALPTIQQVVGLLLQRCQFPVHFIELNQIQSDHPDVDDVRDLRRDIADALLSLFSNWPSSSTHHHPSQQGSFVCLTHVVQMLQAATATHELDALLFVLDYMVELFDLDDLDPADPMYSAVLQVWQTAVHEFGRFPDHALLMHGTARLISSVVVPMQFAAPSYVTMATVLTKGLHYPVVCHSSAKALLKMSSTLVKRKVGLAVRGDCIQVLLATINQDAVHQTLQAQQVAYGDVFEALMRLGHNFPDADYVLLVNCAFPRLVASLQSMGPTSNPLEVAHVLYVLARGLRGIQNLPIRDAFLAQEWPLVATIVALHGGHPKVREHAVDLFVAVVPSTANPDTLVAMARLCLHWHDQHAAPHALSCLGVLAASHPALHPQVLDFLVVAFRSFCVKFNYVPNGSSSSRVALLQRFQHPPEDLALEATQFFLLLREVLRSAPALLLGHTTSSQLLVEVLQFCCDVVAVDHKLPDVTDAVCAFFSDVLALEYDSGGGGLLQRMAVAWVQSLLVFVAMSTISTKTRCVSNVFHQALHAGPVDSTLRDAFGAALHQVLVHGQLFEQRMTAADAQVLAQSMLQLKDRRKFQVFLNTTSMYLQGYGPPPWTATSPVLSPRGATIPSFLDVLH
;
A
#
# COMPACT_ATOMS: atom_id res chain seq x y z
N MET A 1 -10.81 -10.83 41.98
CA MET A 1 -11.56 -12.03 42.39
C MET A 1 -10.82 -13.21 41.78
N LEU A 2 -10.30 -14.15 42.58
CA LEU A 2 -9.63 -15.34 42.03
C LEU A 2 -10.73 -16.30 41.57
N LEU A 3 -10.77 -16.66 40.29
CA LEU A 3 -11.62 -17.76 39.83
C LEU A 3 -11.04 -19.06 40.43
N GLU A 4 -11.90 -19.84 41.09
CA GLU A 4 -11.55 -21.22 41.45
C GLU A 4 -11.49 -22.09 40.18
N VAL A 5 -10.82 -23.24 40.26
CA VAL A 5 -10.55 -24.13 39.10
C VAL A 5 -11.82 -24.45 38.30
N ASP A 6 -12.91 -24.78 38.99
CA ASP A 6 -14.20 -25.13 38.36
C ASP A 6 -14.86 -23.94 37.65
N ASP A 7 -14.79 -22.74 38.25
CA ASP A 7 -15.34 -21.51 37.66
C ASP A 7 -14.53 -21.09 36.42
N PHE A 8 -13.21 -21.27 36.46
CA PHE A 8 -12.34 -21.03 35.32
C PHE A 8 -12.63 -22.00 34.16
N ILE A 9 -12.77 -23.31 34.44
CA ILE A 9 -13.12 -24.32 33.43
C ILE A 9 -14.46 -23.97 32.76
N ARG A 10 -15.46 -23.58 33.57
CA ARG A 10 -16.78 -23.18 33.08
C ARG A 10 -16.70 -21.94 32.19
N CYS A 11 -15.95 -20.91 32.57
CA CYS A 11 -15.77 -19.70 31.74
C CYS A 11 -15.11 -20.04 30.40
N CYS A 12 -14.09 -20.91 30.39
CA CYS A 12 -13.41 -21.37 29.18
C CYS A 12 -14.37 -22.11 28.23
N GLN A 13 -15.22 -22.99 28.78
CA GLN A 13 -16.22 -23.71 28.00
C GLN A 13 -17.28 -22.78 27.40
N VAL A 14 -17.81 -21.82 28.18
CA VAL A 14 -18.79 -20.84 27.70
C VAL A 14 -18.20 -19.95 26.63
N PHE A 15 -16.93 -19.54 26.77
CA PHE A 15 -16.29 -18.67 25.80
C PHE A 15 -16.07 -19.34 24.44
N LEU A 16 -15.57 -20.60 24.42
CA LEU A 16 -15.16 -21.27 23.18
C LEU A 16 -16.17 -22.27 22.59
N VAL A 17 -17.05 -22.88 23.40
CA VAL A 17 -17.84 -24.06 22.97
C VAL A 17 -19.34 -23.93 23.27
N GLN A 18 -19.71 -23.45 24.45
CA GLN A 18 -21.10 -23.49 24.95
C GLN A 18 -21.86 -22.17 24.77
N GLY A 19 -21.18 -21.04 24.57
CA GLY A 19 -21.81 -19.74 24.33
C GLY A 19 -22.16 -19.54 22.85
N SER A 20 -23.34 -19.00 22.56
CA SER A 20 -23.66 -18.55 21.20
C SER A 20 -22.87 -17.29 20.86
N ALA A 21 -22.34 -17.20 19.64
CA ALA A 21 -21.52 -16.08 19.19
C ALA A 21 -22.18 -14.71 19.48
N GLY A 22 -21.50 -13.85 20.23
CA GLY A 22 -21.95 -12.52 20.60
C GLY A 22 -22.99 -12.46 21.73
N SER A 23 -23.27 -13.57 22.43
CA SER A 23 -24.22 -13.57 23.55
C SER A 23 -23.69 -12.83 24.77
N VAL A 24 -24.62 -12.43 25.66
CA VAL A 24 -24.30 -11.78 26.92
C VAL A 24 -23.46 -12.71 27.81
N GLU A 25 -23.73 -14.02 27.79
CA GLU A 25 -23.00 -15.03 28.55
C GLU A 25 -21.58 -15.24 28.00
N GLN A 26 -21.40 -15.25 26.66
CA GLN A 26 -20.07 -15.35 26.04
C GLN A 26 -19.24 -14.11 26.34
N LYS A 27 -19.84 -12.91 26.24
CA LYS A 27 -19.19 -11.64 26.55
C LYS A 27 -18.82 -11.54 28.04
N ALA A 28 -19.70 -11.97 28.93
CA ALA A 28 -19.41 -12.01 30.37
C ALA A 28 -18.29 -13.01 30.70
N ALA A 29 -18.27 -14.19 30.07
CA ALA A 29 -17.20 -15.16 30.23
C ALA A 29 -15.86 -14.60 29.71
N HIS A 30 -15.88 -13.91 28.58
CA HIS A 30 -14.73 -13.21 28.01
C HIS A 30 -14.19 -12.11 28.93
N ASP A 31 -15.06 -11.23 29.43
CA ASP A 31 -14.69 -10.15 30.36
C ASP A 31 -14.11 -10.72 31.67
N HIS A 32 -14.65 -11.83 32.17
CA HIS A 32 -14.10 -12.52 33.33
C HIS A 32 -12.71 -13.14 33.05
N LEU A 33 -12.50 -13.73 31.87
CA LEU A 33 -11.19 -14.27 31.47
C LEU A 33 -10.15 -13.14 31.28
N LEU A 34 -10.55 -11.98 30.75
CA LEU A 34 -9.70 -10.78 30.66
C LEU A 34 -9.24 -10.30 32.04
N LEU A 35 -10.18 -10.15 32.97
CA LEU A 35 -9.87 -9.75 34.34
C LEU A 35 -9.01 -10.78 35.05
N PHE A 36 -9.26 -12.07 34.80
CA PHE A 36 -8.47 -13.17 35.35
C PHE A 36 -7.02 -13.14 34.86
N GLN A 37 -6.79 -12.88 33.57
CA GLN A 37 -5.44 -12.80 32.99
C GLN A 37 -4.57 -11.70 33.62
N GLN A 38 -5.19 -10.64 34.17
CA GLN A 38 -4.46 -9.57 34.85
C GLN A 38 -4.01 -9.96 36.27
N VAL A 39 -4.48 -11.09 36.81
CA VAL A 39 -4.12 -11.54 38.15
C VAL A 39 -2.73 -12.20 38.13
N PRO A 40 -1.76 -11.73 38.94
CA PRO A 40 -0.37 -12.26 38.92
C PRO A 40 -0.24 -13.76 39.22
N THR A 41 -1.24 -14.36 39.86
CA THR A 41 -1.26 -15.79 40.22
C THR A 41 -2.18 -16.64 39.34
N ALA A 42 -2.77 -16.07 38.28
CA ALA A 42 -3.69 -16.78 37.37
C ALA A 42 -3.05 -18.02 36.73
N TRP A 43 -1.76 -17.95 36.44
CA TRP A 43 -0.98 -19.05 35.89
C TRP A 43 -0.98 -20.31 36.78
N ARG A 44 -1.13 -20.17 38.10
CA ARG A 44 -1.15 -21.33 39.03
C ARG A 44 -2.40 -22.18 38.85
N VAL A 45 -3.55 -21.52 38.67
CA VAL A 45 -4.84 -22.19 38.41
C VAL A 45 -4.80 -22.84 37.03
N ALA A 46 -4.31 -22.13 36.01
CA ALA A 46 -4.14 -22.68 34.67
C ALA A 46 -3.17 -23.89 34.66
N LEU A 47 -2.06 -23.81 35.40
CA LEU A 47 -1.12 -24.92 35.54
C LEU A 47 -1.76 -26.12 36.26
N GLN A 48 -2.56 -25.87 37.30
CA GLN A 48 -3.29 -26.92 38.02
C GLN A 48 -4.26 -27.67 37.09
N VAL A 49 -5.02 -26.94 36.26
CA VAL A 49 -5.94 -27.52 35.26
C VAL A 49 -5.21 -28.46 34.29
N LEU A 50 -4.01 -28.07 33.82
CA LEU A 50 -3.17 -28.92 32.97
C LEU A 50 -2.69 -30.17 33.74
N CYS A 51 -2.30 -30.02 35.00
CA CYS A 51 -1.78 -31.11 35.82
C CYS A 51 -2.85 -32.16 36.18
N GLU A 52 -4.08 -31.72 36.48
CA GLU A 52 -5.19 -32.60 36.81
C GLU A 52 -5.58 -33.48 35.61
N SER A 53 -5.47 -32.95 34.38
CA SER A 53 -5.67 -33.73 33.16
C SER A 53 -4.61 -34.82 32.98
N ALA A 54 -3.34 -34.53 33.27
CA ALA A 54 -2.26 -35.53 33.23
C ALA A 54 -2.41 -36.61 34.33
N GLY A 55 -3.23 -36.38 35.35
CA GLY A 55 -3.60 -37.35 36.38
C GLY A 55 -4.71 -38.32 35.98
N GLY A 56 -5.27 -38.21 34.77
CA GLY A 56 -6.35 -39.08 34.26
C GLY A 56 -7.77 -38.53 34.44
N ASN A 57 -7.93 -37.27 34.87
CA ASN A 57 -9.24 -36.61 34.94
C ASN A 57 -9.69 -36.09 33.56
N THR A 58 -10.99 -36.20 33.28
CA THR A 58 -11.59 -35.72 32.02
C THR A 58 -11.77 -34.20 32.04
N THR A 59 -10.71 -33.45 31.76
CA THR A 59 -10.76 -31.99 31.62
C THR A 59 -11.17 -31.59 30.19
N PRO A 60 -12.06 -30.59 30.01
CA PRO A 60 -12.48 -30.13 28.68
C PRO A 60 -11.33 -29.53 27.85
N GLU A 61 -11.29 -29.81 26.55
CA GLU A 61 -10.24 -29.33 25.64
C GLU A 61 -10.12 -27.80 25.56
N ALA A 62 -11.25 -27.08 25.58
CA ALA A 62 -11.27 -25.61 25.63
C ALA A 62 -10.55 -25.05 26.86
N ALA A 63 -10.71 -25.69 28.03
CA ALA A 63 -10.03 -25.29 29.25
C ALA A 63 -8.54 -25.61 29.19
N LEU A 64 -8.16 -26.76 28.60
CA LEU A 64 -6.75 -27.12 28.39
C LEU A 64 -6.04 -26.16 27.42
N PHE A 65 -6.71 -25.76 26.34
CA PHE A 65 -6.19 -24.81 25.35
C PHE A 65 -5.91 -23.44 25.98
N ILE A 66 -6.91 -22.85 26.67
CA ILE A 66 -6.76 -21.56 27.35
C ILE A 66 -5.72 -21.64 28.47
N SER A 67 -5.67 -22.77 29.20
CA SER A 67 -4.69 -22.98 30.26
C SER A 67 -3.25 -23.02 29.73
N ALA A 68 -3.00 -23.80 28.66
CA ALA A 68 -1.69 -23.88 28.02
C ALA A 68 -1.24 -22.51 27.49
N GLN A 69 -2.16 -21.74 26.91
CA GLN A 69 -1.88 -20.40 26.43
C GLN A 69 -1.58 -19.42 27.57
N LEU A 70 -2.37 -19.40 28.65
CA LEU A 70 -2.14 -18.55 29.82
C LEU A 70 -0.82 -18.87 30.51
N VAL A 71 -0.47 -20.15 30.68
CA VAL A 71 0.80 -20.56 31.26
C VAL A 71 1.96 -20.07 30.39
N ARG A 72 1.94 -20.29 29.07
CA ARG A 72 2.97 -19.79 28.14
C ARG A 72 3.18 -18.27 28.28
N HIS A 73 2.12 -17.47 28.23
CA HIS A 73 2.21 -16.00 28.31
C HIS A 73 2.74 -15.51 29.66
N SER A 74 2.60 -16.32 30.71
CA SER A 74 3.03 -15.95 32.05
C SER A 74 4.53 -16.19 32.27
N VAL A 75 5.11 -17.23 31.65
CA VAL A 75 6.50 -17.67 31.87
C VAL A 75 7.54 -16.53 31.85
N PRO A 76 7.56 -15.60 30.88
CA PRO A 76 8.55 -14.52 30.83
C PRO A 76 8.50 -13.55 32.02
N ARG A 77 7.36 -13.53 32.74
CA ARG A 77 7.08 -12.63 33.87
C ARG A 77 7.29 -13.29 35.24
N LEU A 78 7.56 -14.60 35.25
CA LEU A 78 7.75 -15.37 36.47
C LEU A 78 9.19 -15.28 36.96
N GLU A 79 9.37 -15.46 38.28
CA GLU A 79 10.68 -15.69 38.88
C GLU A 79 11.22 -17.07 38.49
N GLU A 80 12.54 -17.23 38.49
CA GLU A 80 13.21 -18.46 38.02
C GLU A 80 12.72 -19.73 38.74
N HIS A 81 12.41 -19.64 40.04
CA HIS A 81 11.84 -20.76 40.81
C HIS A 81 10.48 -21.22 40.26
N ASP A 82 9.60 -20.27 39.95
CA ASP A 82 8.27 -20.53 39.40
C ASP A 82 8.37 -21.00 37.94
N GLN A 83 9.32 -20.48 37.16
CA GLN A 83 9.62 -20.97 35.81
C GLN A 83 10.05 -22.45 35.82
N ILE A 84 10.93 -22.84 36.75
CA ILE A 84 11.34 -24.24 36.96
C ILE A 84 10.13 -25.11 37.33
N GLN A 85 9.28 -24.62 38.23
CA GLN A 85 8.05 -25.33 38.60
C GLN A 85 7.16 -25.54 37.37
N VAL A 86 6.91 -24.51 36.56
CA VAL A 86 6.12 -24.61 35.33
C VAL A 86 6.74 -25.64 34.37
N ARG A 87 8.04 -25.53 34.09
CA ARG A 87 8.78 -26.48 33.22
C ARG A 87 8.55 -27.94 33.62
N ASP A 88 8.73 -28.26 34.90
CA ASP A 88 8.65 -29.65 35.38
C ASP A 88 7.23 -30.22 35.32
N HIS A 89 6.20 -29.36 35.43
CA HIS A 89 4.80 -29.76 35.26
C HIS A 89 4.41 -29.92 33.79
N LEU A 90 4.88 -29.03 32.90
CA LEU A 90 4.68 -29.16 31.46
C LEU A 90 5.39 -30.41 30.91
N LEU A 91 6.60 -30.73 31.40
CA LEU A 91 7.29 -31.98 31.06
C LEU A 91 6.50 -33.21 31.49
N ARG A 92 5.96 -33.22 32.71
CA ARG A 92 5.10 -34.32 33.19
C ARG A 92 3.85 -34.49 32.35
N TYR A 93 3.23 -33.39 31.90
CA TYR A 93 2.09 -33.42 30.98
C TYR A 93 2.43 -34.11 29.65
N LEU A 94 3.57 -33.75 29.05
CA LEU A 94 4.04 -34.37 27.80
C LEU A 94 4.49 -35.83 28.00
N GLN A 95 5.07 -36.18 29.15
CA GLN A 95 5.45 -37.56 29.48
C GLN A 95 4.25 -38.48 29.67
N HIS A 96 3.16 -37.99 30.25
CA HIS A 96 1.91 -38.74 30.30
C HIS A 96 1.39 -39.02 28.89
N SER A 97 1.56 -38.06 27.99
CA SER A 97 1.17 -38.14 26.59
C SER A 97 2.00 -39.13 25.76
N THR A 98 3.20 -39.51 26.22
CA THR A 98 4.10 -40.48 25.56
C THR A 98 4.09 -41.87 26.22
N ALA A 99 3.26 -42.11 27.24
CA ALA A 99 3.24 -43.35 28.01
C ALA A 99 2.63 -44.54 27.23
N PRO A 100 3.17 -45.77 27.38
CA PRO A 100 2.67 -46.97 26.70
C PRO A 100 1.25 -47.34 27.19
N GLY A 101 0.29 -47.42 26.26
CA GLY A 101 -1.11 -47.78 26.53
C GLY A 101 -2.12 -46.65 26.30
N VAL A 102 -1.66 -45.41 26.10
CA VAL A 102 -2.52 -44.28 25.69
C VAL A 102 -2.79 -44.39 24.18
N ARG A 103 -4.04 -44.66 23.77
CA ARG A 103 -4.42 -44.65 22.34
C ARG A 103 -4.44 -43.22 21.83
N ARG A 104 -3.33 -42.75 21.26
CA ARG A 104 -3.29 -41.51 20.47
C ARG A 104 -3.35 -41.81 18.98
N SER A 105 -4.00 -40.92 18.23
CA SER A 105 -3.69 -40.74 16.81
C SER A 105 -2.23 -40.32 16.67
N SER A 106 -1.57 -40.67 15.58
CA SER A 106 -0.17 -40.31 15.28
C SER A 106 0.15 -38.80 15.23
N ASN A 107 -0.85 -37.93 15.45
CA ASN A 107 -0.75 -36.48 15.27
C ASN A 107 -0.71 -35.74 16.61
N ILE A 108 0.15 -34.72 16.69
CA ILE A 108 0.28 -33.79 17.82
C ILE A 108 -0.97 -32.88 17.88
N THR A 109 -1.55 -32.70 19.06
CA THR A 109 -2.74 -31.86 19.24
C THR A 109 -2.40 -30.37 19.36
N PRO A 110 -3.34 -29.43 19.12
CA PRO A 110 -3.12 -28.00 19.34
C PRO A 110 -2.68 -27.66 20.79
N VAL A 111 -3.21 -28.37 21.79
CA VAL A 111 -2.82 -28.22 23.19
C VAL A 111 -1.38 -28.66 23.41
N ASP A 112 -0.97 -29.81 22.86
CA ASP A 112 0.41 -30.29 22.95
C ASP A 112 1.40 -29.28 22.35
N ARG A 113 1.06 -28.65 21.21
CA ARG A 113 1.89 -27.59 20.60
C ARG A 113 2.03 -26.37 21.50
N LEU A 114 0.94 -25.90 22.12
CA LEU A 114 0.98 -24.79 23.07
C LEU A 114 1.81 -25.13 24.32
N VAL A 115 1.72 -26.37 24.81
CA VAL A 115 2.55 -26.86 25.93
C VAL A 115 4.02 -26.92 25.52
N CYS A 116 4.34 -27.39 24.31
CA CYS A 116 5.70 -27.39 23.76
C CYS A 116 6.27 -25.96 23.65
N LEU A 117 5.46 -24.99 23.23
CA LEU A 117 5.86 -23.57 23.19
C LEU A 117 6.04 -22.98 24.60
N GLY A 118 5.17 -23.31 25.55
CA GLY A 118 5.35 -22.93 26.96
C GLY A 118 6.62 -23.53 27.58
N LEU A 119 6.97 -24.75 27.20
CA LEU A 119 8.20 -25.41 27.58
C LEU A 119 9.43 -24.75 26.92
N ALA A 120 9.35 -24.39 25.63
CA ALA A 120 10.39 -23.61 24.95
C ALA A 120 10.63 -22.26 25.63
N SER A 121 9.57 -21.54 25.98
CA SER A 121 9.63 -20.29 26.75
C SER A 121 10.33 -20.50 28.09
N SER A 122 9.98 -21.59 28.80
CA SER A 122 10.62 -21.93 30.08
C SER A 122 12.11 -22.20 29.93
N VAL A 123 12.50 -22.92 28.87
CA VAL A 123 13.91 -23.22 28.55
C VAL A 123 14.71 -21.94 28.28
N VAL A 124 14.13 -20.97 27.56
CA VAL A 124 14.77 -19.68 27.26
C VAL A 124 14.97 -18.85 28.54
N HIS A 125 13.97 -18.78 29.41
CA HIS A 125 13.98 -17.89 30.57
C HIS A 125 14.72 -18.46 31.82
N ILE A 126 14.88 -19.78 31.95
CA ILE A 126 15.58 -20.39 33.10
C ILE A 126 17.11 -20.32 32.91
N LYS A 127 17.71 -19.27 33.45
CA LYS A 127 19.15 -18.99 33.32
C LYS A 127 20.06 -20.11 33.82
N SER A 128 19.74 -20.73 34.95
CA SER A 128 20.50 -21.86 35.51
C SER A 128 20.45 -23.12 34.65
N GLY A 129 19.52 -23.22 33.71
CA GLY A 129 19.26 -24.40 32.89
C GLY A 129 19.91 -24.41 31.50
N TRP A 130 20.53 -23.31 31.06
CA TRP A 130 21.02 -23.15 29.67
C TRP A 130 22.07 -24.17 29.22
N SER A 131 22.83 -24.77 30.14
CA SER A 131 23.82 -25.80 29.81
C SER A 131 23.24 -27.22 29.76
N ALA A 132 22.09 -27.47 30.38
CA ALA A 132 21.54 -28.81 30.61
C ALA A 132 20.16 -29.06 29.99
N TRP A 133 19.47 -28.01 29.49
CA TRP A 133 18.10 -28.11 28.97
C TRP A 133 17.93 -29.23 27.92
N LYS A 134 18.91 -29.40 27.03
CA LYS A 134 18.86 -30.38 25.95
C LYS A 134 18.83 -31.82 26.47
N GLN A 135 19.75 -32.18 27.38
CA GLN A 135 19.79 -33.52 27.98
C GLN A 135 18.51 -33.79 28.75
N LEU A 136 18.02 -32.79 29.50
CA LEU A 136 16.75 -32.89 30.22
C LEU A 136 15.56 -33.16 29.29
N LEU A 137 15.44 -32.45 28.17
CA LEU A 137 14.36 -32.69 27.19
C LEU A 137 14.49 -34.06 26.52
N GLN A 138 15.70 -34.46 26.13
CA GLN A 138 15.96 -35.75 25.47
C GLN A 138 15.65 -36.92 26.42
N ASP A 139 16.16 -36.89 27.65
CA ASP A 139 15.92 -37.93 28.64
C ASP A 139 14.43 -38.01 29.01
N ALA A 140 13.77 -36.86 29.14
CA ALA A 140 12.36 -36.81 29.52
C ALA A 140 11.41 -37.31 28.43
N LEU A 141 11.65 -36.97 27.15
CA LEU A 141 10.73 -37.26 26.05
C LEU A 141 11.10 -38.54 25.29
N LEU A 142 12.37 -38.94 25.26
CA LEU A 142 12.87 -40.11 24.54
C LEU A 142 13.28 -41.27 25.47
N GLY A 143 13.51 -41.04 26.76
CA GLY A 143 14.09 -42.03 27.69
C GLY A 143 13.23 -43.27 27.96
N ASN A 144 11.92 -43.23 27.68
CA ASN A 144 10.99 -44.33 28.01
C ASN A 144 10.74 -45.34 26.87
N SER A 145 11.23 -45.10 25.65
CA SER A 145 11.39 -46.16 24.64
C SER A 145 12.29 -45.65 23.51
N ALA A 146 13.22 -46.49 23.05
CA ALA A 146 14.07 -46.20 21.89
C ALA A 146 13.30 -46.06 20.55
N ALA A 147 11.96 -46.13 20.57
CA ALA A 147 11.10 -46.16 19.38
C ALA A 147 9.86 -45.24 19.48
N SER A 148 9.84 -44.23 20.35
CA SER A 148 8.68 -43.31 20.44
C SER A 148 8.76 -42.23 19.36
N SER A 149 8.12 -42.48 18.21
CA SER A 149 7.94 -41.49 17.13
C SER A 149 7.28 -40.20 17.65
N VAL A 150 6.32 -40.33 18.57
CA VAL A 150 5.60 -39.20 19.20
C VAL A 150 6.52 -38.39 20.11
N GLY A 151 7.38 -39.05 20.91
CA GLY A 151 8.34 -38.36 21.78
C GLY A 151 9.34 -37.52 20.98
N LEU A 152 9.79 -38.03 19.83
CA LEU A 152 10.64 -37.30 18.90
C LEU A 152 9.93 -36.10 18.28
N GLN A 153 8.68 -36.27 17.82
CA GLN A 153 7.88 -35.18 17.28
C GLN A 153 7.65 -34.07 18.30
N LEU A 154 7.34 -34.39 19.56
CA LEU A 154 7.18 -33.40 20.64
C LEU A 154 8.50 -32.68 20.94
N LEU A 155 9.63 -33.39 20.94
CA LEU A 155 10.95 -32.77 21.09
C LEU A 155 11.22 -31.76 19.96
N LEU A 156 10.90 -32.12 18.72
CA LEU A 156 11.05 -31.22 17.57
C LEU A 156 10.15 -29.99 17.68
N GLU A 157 8.90 -30.12 18.13
CA GLU A 157 8.00 -28.97 18.37
C GLU A 157 8.56 -28.01 19.44
N VAL A 158 9.16 -28.54 20.51
CA VAL A 158 9.83 -27.69 21.52
C VAL A 158 11.03 -26.98 20.90
N LEU A 159 11.86 -27.68 20.14
CA LEU A 159 13.03 -27.09 19.48
C LEU A 159 12.63 -26.00 18.48
N ALA A 160 11.57 -26.19 17.71
CA ALA A 160 11.04 -25.21 16.77
C ALA A 160 10.57 -23.93 17.47
N GLY A 161 10.10 -24.01 18.73
CA GLY A 161 9.63 -22.85 19.49
C GLY A 161 10.72 -21.94 20.07
N ILE A 162 11.94 -22.45 20.29
CA ILE A 162 13.01 -21.73 20.99
C ILE A 162 13.39 -20.40 20.30
N PRO A 163 13.61 -20.33 18.97
CA PRO A 163 14.01 -19.10 18.30
C PRO A 163 13.00 -17.95 18.48
N GLY A 164 11.70 -18.25 18.38
CA GLY A 164 10.65 -17.24 18.55
C GLY A 164 10.56 -16.69 19.98
N GLU A 165 10.78 -17.54 20.98
CA GLU A 165 10.81 -17.12 22.39
C GLU A 165 12.08 -16.30 22.71
N LEU A 166 13.23 -16.64 22.12
CA LEU A 166 14.45 -15.81 22.19
C LEU A 166 14.22 -14.41 21.62
N TYR A 167 13.61 -14.32 20.43
CA TYR A 167 13.29 -13.05 19.78
C TYR A 167 12.36 -12.20 20.66
N SER A 168 11.28 -12.80 21.18
CA SER A 168 10.32 -12.15 22.08
C SER A 168 10.99 -11.60 23.35
N ALA A 169 11.90 -12.37 23.95
CA ALA A 169 12.66 -11.95 25.12
C ALA A 169 13.57 -10.74 24.82
N CYS A 170 14.25 -10.74 23.67
CA CYS A 170 15.06 -9.61 23.21
C CYS A 170 14.22 -8.35 22.94
N SER A 171 13.08 -8.47 22.24
CA SER A 171 12.20 -7.33 21.96
C SER A 171 11.57 -6.73 23.22
N THR A 172 11.19 -7.57 24.19
CA THR A 172 10.59 -7.10 25.46
C THR A 172 11.59 -6.27 26.27
N ALA A 173 12.87 -6.69 26.29
CA ALA A 173 13.93 -5.91 26.92
C ALA A 173 14.13 -4.52 26.27
N ALA A 174 13.89 -4.40 24.95
CA ALA A 174 13.94 -3.14 24.20
C ALA A 174 12.92 -2.11 24.68
N LEU A 175 11.68 -2.59 24.90
CA LEU A 175 10.55 -1.75 25.30
C LEU A 175 10.67 -1.23 26.73
N HIS A 176 11.39 -1.96 27.59
CA HIS A 176 11.56 -1.62 29.00
C HIS A 176 12.87 -0.87 29.32
N GLY A 177 13.74 -0.61 28.33
CA GLY A 177 14.89 0.29 28.46
C GLY A 177 15.94 -0.14 29.49
N LEU A 178 16.05 -1.43 29.78
CA LEU A 178 16.97 -1.97 30.79
C LEU A 178 18.36 -2.26 30.18
N ASP A 179 19.41 -2.04 30.97
CA ASP A 179 20.83 -2.28 30.63
C ASP A 179 21.17 -3.80 30.67
N VAL A 180 20.47 -4.60 29.85
CA VAL A 180 20.49 -6.09 29.88
C VAL A 180 21.31 -6.69 28.71
N ALA A 181 21.96 -5.86 27.89
CA ALA A 181 22.65 -6.30 26.68
C ALA A 181 23.68 -7.44 26.89
N PRO A 182 24.54 -7.45 27.93
CA PRO A 182 25.49 -8.55 28.13
C PRO A 182 24.82 -9.89 28.47
N HIS A 183 23.69 -9.83 29.19
CA HIS A 183 22.93 -11.01 29.59
C HIS A 183 22.20 -11.64 28.41
N LEU A 184 21.55 -10.81 27.57
CA LEU A 184 20.90 -11.28 26.35
C LEU A 184 21.94 -11.83 25.35
N HIS A 185 23.12 -11.21 25.25
CA HIS A 185 24.21 -11.72 24.41
C HIS A 185 24.66 -13.13 24.85
N SER A 186 24.83 -13.33 26.16
CA SER A 186 25.16 -14.65 26.72
C SER A 186 24.07 -15.69 26.45
N MET A 187 22.79 -15.32 26.58
CA MET A 187 21.65 -16.18 26.25
C MET A 187 21.72 -16.66 24.79
N VAL A 188 21.77 -15.72 23.84
CA VAL A 188 21.82 -16.01 22.40
C VAL A 188 23.02 -16.90 22.06
N GLN A 189 24.20 -16.61 22.61
CA GLN A 189 25.40 -17.44 22.40
C GLN A 189 25.25 -18.88 22.90
N GLN A 190 24.60 -19.09 24.05
CA GLN A 190 24.41 -20.44 24.59
C GLN A 190 23.52 -21.28 23.67
N PHE A 191 22.41 -20.73 23.18
CA PHE A 191 21.55 -21.45 22.23
C PHE A 191 22.21 -21.63 20.87
N GLN A 192 22.93 -20.62 20.36
CA GLN A 192 23.67 -20.71 19.11
C GLN A 192 24.77 -21.79 19.17
N SER A 193 25.41 -21.99 20.33
CA SER A 193 26.40 -23.06 20.51
C SER A 193 25.87 -24.47 20.27
N GLN A 194 24.55 -24.66 20.39
CA GLN A 194 23.88 -25.96 20.23
C GLN A 194 23.38 -26.21 18.80
N LYS A 195 23.54 -25.26 17.89
CA LYS A 195 23.04 -25.31 16.51
C LYS A 195 23.38 -26.62 15.79
N LEU A 196 24.66 -27.03 15.81
CA LEU A 196 25.12 -28.25 15.12
C LEU A 196 24.42 -29.51 15.62
N HIS A 197 24.08 -29.56 16.91
CA HIS A 197 23.36 -30.70 17.46
C HIS A 197 21.91 -30.74 16.98
N VAL A 198 21.25 -29.58 16.93
CA VAL A 198 19.87 -29.47 16.41
C VAL A 198 19.83 -29.90 14.94
N ILE A 199 20.79 -29.44 14.13
CA ILE A 199 20.97 -29.84 12.73
C ILE A 199 21.14 -31.36 12.61
N GLN A 200 22.03 -31.96 13.42
CA GLN A 200 22.27 -33.40 13.34
C GLN A 200 21.03 -34.22 13.71
N LEU A 201 20.30 -33.82 14.77
CA LEU A 201 19.05 -34.47 15.17
C LEU A 201 18.00 -34.40 14.06
N VAL A 202 17.87 -33.24 13.40
CA VAL A 202 16.97 -33.08 12.25
C VAL A 202 17.42 -33.98 11.09
N LEU A 203 18.71 -33.98 10.76
CA LEU A 203 19.25 -34.81 9.68
C LEU A 203 18.98 -36.30 9.90
N ASP A 204 19.22 -36.78 11.12
CA ASP A 204 18.95 -38.17 11.50
C ASP A 204 17.44 -38.47 11.41
N THR A 205 16.59 -37.53 11.82
CA THR A 205 15.12 -37.65 11.70
C THR A 205 14.68 -37.74 10.24
N LEU A 206 15.14 -36.83 9.37
CA LEU A 206 14.78 -36.81 7.95
C LEU A 206 15.19 -38.11 7.24
N ARG A 207 16.30 -38.74 7.65
CA ARG A 207 16.80 -40.01 7.07
C ARG A 207 16.10 -41.25 7.60
N SER A 208 15.64 -41.24 8.85
CA SER A 208 15.19 -42.47 9.53
C SER A 208 13.69 -42.51 9.86
N MET A 209 13.01 -41.36 9.90
CA MET A 209 11.63 -41.23 10.41
C MET A 209 10.77 -40.29 9.53
N PRO A 210 10.23 -40.76 8.39
CA PRO A 210 9.48 -39.93 7.45
C PRO A 210 8.21 -39.29 8.04
N ASP A 211 7.59 -39.90 9.05
CA ASP A 211 6.40 -39.36 9.73
C ASP A 211 6.69 -38.12 10.60
N ALA A 212 7.97 -37.86 10.90
CA ALA A 212 8.41 -36.69 11.65
C ALA A 212 9.04 -35.61 10.74
N ALA A 213 9.06 -35.82 9.41
CA ALA A 213 9.71 -34.93 8.47
C ALA A 213 9.17 -33.49 8.51
N THR A 214 7.85 -33.30 8.62
CA THR A 214 7.23 -31.97 8.73
C THR A 214 7.74 -31.22 9.96
N ALA A 215 7.72 -31.86 11.14
CA ALA A 215 8.21 -31.24 12.37
C ALA A 215 9.71 -30.92 12.29
N ALA A 216 10.49 -31.81 11.68
CA ALA A 216 11.93 -31.62 11.49
C ALA A 216 12.27 -30.47 10.53
N LEU A 217 11.51 -30.29 9.45
CA LEU A 217 11.65 -29.16 8.54
C LEU A 217 11.20 -27.83 9.18
N VAL A 218 10.13 -27.84 9.97
CA VAL A 218 9.69 -26.65 10.74
C VAL A 218 10.77 -26.22 11.75
N VAL A 219 11.50 -27.16 12.36
CA VAL A 219 12.69 -26.83 13.17
C VAL A 219 13.72 -26.07 12.34
N LEU A 220 14.06 -26.53 11.12
CA LEU A 220 15.03 -25.82 10.28
C LEU A 220 14.54 -24.44 9.85
N GLN A 221 13.27 -24.30 9.48
CA GLN A 221 12.68 -23.02 9.10
C GLN A 221 12.78 -22.01 10.26
N ASN A 222 12.38 -22.41 11.47
CA ASN A 222 12.42 -21.51 12.64
C ASN A 222 13.84 -21.23 13.14
N TRP A 223 14.76 -22.17 12.92
CA TRP A 223 16.19 -21.97 13.19
C TRP A 223 16.91 -21.32 12.01
N GLY A 224 16.20 -20.81 10.99
CA GLY A 224 16.76 -20.06 9.87
C GLY A 224 17.61 -18.86 10.31
N HIS A 225 18.39 -18.30 9.38
CA HIS A 225 19.25 -17.16 9.68
C HIS A 225 18.43 -15.93 10.08
N ASP A 226 18.68 -15.36 11.26
CA ASP A 226 18.06 -14.11 11.70
C ASP A 226 19.04 -13.23 12.51
N THR A 227 18.82 -11.92 12.51
CA THR A 227 19.57 -10.96 13.31
C THR A 227 18.77 -10.53 14.53
N MET A 228 19.26 -10.87 15.72
CA MET A 228 18.56 -10.55 16.97
C MET A 228 18.50 -9.01 17.19
N PRO A 229 17.29 -8.43 17.38
CA PRO A 229 17.13 -7.00 17.64
C PRO A 229 17.94 -6.53 18.86
N LEU A 230 18.42 -5.27 18.85
CA LEU A 230 19.31 -4.64 19.85
C LEU A 230 20.75 -5.18 19.93
N LEU A 231 20.96 -6.49 19.78
CA LEU A 231 22.27 -7.11 19.96
C LEU A 231 23.11 -7.11 18.68
N CYS A 232 22.47 -7.04 17.51
CA CYS A 232 23.13 -7.20 16.21
C CYS A 232 23.99 -8.48 16.14
N VAL A 233 23.48 -9.58 16.73
CA VAL A 233 24.12 -10.90 16.75
C VAL A 233 23.34 -11.82 15.82
N GLU A 234 24.07 -12.52 14.96
CA GLU A 234 23.53 -13.56 14.08
C GLU A 234 23.13 -14.80 14.88
N PHE A 235 21.93 -15.30 14.62
CA PHE A 235 21.40 -16.53 15.20
C PHE A 235 20.86 -17.43 14.08
N GLY A 236 20.94 -18.74 14.30
CA GLY A 236 20.38 -19.73 13.38
C GLY A 236 21.35 -20.28 12.32
N LEU A 237 20.77 -20.94 11.33
CA LEU A 237 21.43 -21.63 10.22
C LEU A 237 22.19 -20.64 9.35
N HIS A 238 23.41 -21.00 8.97
CA HIS A 238 24.20 -20.31 7.96
C HIS A 238 24.23 -21.20 6.71
N CYS A 239 24.37 -20.63 5.51
CA CYS A 239 24.38 -21.43 4.27
C CYS A 239 25.41 -22.58 4.31
N LEU A 240 26.59 -22.33 4.89
CA LEU A 240 27.66 -23.33 5.08
C LEU A 240 27.25 -24.58 5.88
N ASP A 241 26.16 -24.53 6.65
CA ASP A 241 25.61 -25.70 7.34
C ASP A 241 24.85 -26.65 6.39
N LEU A 242 24.47 -26.17 5.20
CA LEU A 242 23.86 -26.97 4.12
C LEU A 242 24.93 -27.70 3.28
N ASN A 243 25.87 -28.36 3.92
CA ASN A 243 26.98 -29.03 3.22
C ASN A 243 26.55 -30.32 2.48
N ASP A 244 27.36 -30.71 1.49
CA ASP A 244 27.20 -31.98 0.77
C ASP A 244 27.41 -33.17 1.72
N GLY A 245 26.45 -34.08 1.75
CA GLY A 245 26.39 -35.20 2.71
C GLY A 245 25.71 -34.85 4.04
N GLY A 246 25.36 -33.58 4.27
CA GLY A 246 24.52 -33.10 5.37
C GLY A 246 23.06 -32.91 4.96
N LEU A 247 22.50 -31.73 5.21
CA LEU A 247 21.09 -31.39 4.99
C LEU A 247 20.70 -31.20 3.51
N MET A 248 21.62 -30.80 2.64
CA MET A 248 21.30 -30.41 1.26
C MET A 248 20.72 -31.57 0.42
N GLY A 249 21.27 -32.77 0.56
CA GLY A 249 20.78 -33.98 -0.11
C GLY A 249 19.30 -34.26 0.24
N PRO A 250 18.99 -34.54 1.52
CA PRO A 250 17.61 -34.76 1.98
C PRO A 250 16.65 -33.63 1.60
N LEU A 251 17.06 -32.37 1.69
CA LEU A 251 16.21 -31.24 1.31
C LEU A 251 15.87 -31.27 -0.18
N MET A 252 16.85 -31.52 -1.06
CA MET A 252 16.59 -31.63 -2.50
C MET A 252 15.74 -32.85 -2.86
N ASP A 253 15.88 -33.96 -2.13
CA ASP A 253 15.02 -35.14 -2.30
C ASP A 253 13.54 -34.81 -1.99
N PHE A 254 13.29 -33.97 -0.98
CA PHE A 254 11.94 -33.44 -0.71
C PHE A 254 11.49 -32.44 -1.77
N VAL A 255 12.37 -31.56 -2.25
CA VAL A 255 12.04 -30.58 -3.29
C VAL A 255 11.51 -31.26 -4.55
N VAL A 256 12.15 -32.35 -4.99
CA VAL A 256 11.76 -33.08 -6.22
C VAL A 256 10.61 -34.07 -6.01
N SER A 257 10.09 -34.21 -4.77
CA SER A 257 9.04 -35.18 -4.45
C SER A 257 7.65 -34.65 -4.79
N VAL A 258 6.99 -35.29 -5.76
CA VAL A 258 5.61 -34.98 -6.16
C VAL A 258 4.58 -35.50 -5.15
N GLU A 259 4.90 -36.57 -4.40
CA GLU A 259 3.96 -37.18 -3.45
C GLU A 259 3.64 -36.30 -2.23
N LYS A 260 4.49 -35.31 -1.93
CA LYS A 260 4.39 -34.46 -0.73
C LYS A 260 4.65 -32.98 -1.07
N PRO A 261 3.74 -32.30 -1.79
CA PRO A 261 3.94 -30.94 -2.28
C PRO A 261 4.21 -29.91 -1.16
N ASP A 262 3.54 -30.03 -0.01
CA ASP A 262 3.77 -29.15 1.15
C ASP A 262 5.22 -29.23 1.66
N LEU A 263 5.81 -30.44 1.66
CA LEU A 263 7.20 -30.62 2.07
C LEU A 263 8.18 -30.12 1.01
N SER A 264 7.84 -30.24 -0.28
CA SER A 264 8.63 -29.65 -1.37
C SER A 264 8.73 -28.13 -1.22
N GLN A 265 7.60 -27.46 -1.00
CA GLN A 265 7.56 -26.02 -0.81
C GLN A 265 8.37 -25.60 0.43
N LEU A 266 8.16 -26.26 1.57
CA LEU A 266 8.88 -25.94 2.81
C LEU A 266 10.40 -26.16 2.68
N ALA A 267 10.83 -27.26 2.04
CA ALA A 267 12.24 -27.52 1.79
C ALA A 267 12.87 -26.46 0.88
N ALA A 268 12.14 -26.01 -0.15
CA ALA A 268 12.60 -24.95 -1.04
C ALA A 268 12.74 -23.60 -0.32
N GLU A 269 11.79 -23.24 0.55
CA GLU A 269 11.85 -22.04 1.39
C GLU A 269 13.08 -22.06 2.30
N ILE A 270 13.36 -23.17 2.98
CA ILE A 270 14.54 -23.33 3.85
C ILE A 270 15.85 -23.13 3.06
N ILE A 271 15.95 -23.69 1.86
CA ILE A 271 17.13 -23.50 0.99
C ILE A 271 17.23 -22.02 0.60
N CYS A 272 16.15 -21.42 0.10
CA CYS A 272 16.14 -20.02 -0.34
C CYS A 272 16.56 -19.06 0.79
N ASP A 273 15.99 -19.19 1.98
CA ASP A 273 16.27 -18.32 3.13
C ASP A 273 17.74 -18.39 3.56
N ALA A 274 18.33 -19.59 3.53
CA ALA A 274 19.75 -19.78 3.84
C ALA A 274 20.68 -19.07 2.83
N PHE A 275 20.31 -19.04 1.55
CA PHE A 275 21.11 -18.39 0.50
C PHE A 275 20.85 -16.88 0.37
N ALA A 276 19.66 -16.39 0.71
CA ALA A 276 19.29 -14.98 0.62
C ALA A 276 20.08 -14.08 1.60
N ALA A 277 20.45 -14.59 2.79
CA ALA A 277 21.16 -13.82 3.82
C ALA A 277 22.70 -13.78 3.65
N SER A 278 23.26 -14.67 2.82
CA SER A 278 24.73 -14.87 2.70
C SER A 278 25.46 -13.75 1.94
N THR A 279 24.72 -12.82 1.35
CA THR A 279 25.21 -11.78 0.42
C THR A 279 25.81 -10.52 1.08
N LEU A 280 25.87 -10.41 2.43
CA LEU A 280 26.09 -9.13 3.12
C LEU A 280 27.47 -8.87 3.75
N SER A 281 28.52 -9.67 3.52
CA SER A 281 29.83 -9.38 4.16
C SER A 281 31.06 -9.87 3.38
N CYS A 282 31.72 -8.97 2.62
CA CYS A 282 33.08 -9.21 2.11
C CYS A 282 33.92 -7.92 2.12
N THR A 283 34.79 -7.73 3.12
CA THR A 283 35.68 -6.54 3.22
C THR A 283 37.05 -6.75 3.88
N THR A 284 37.51 -7.98 4.20
CA THR A 284 38.87 -8.20 4.77
C THR A 284 39.51 -9.52 4.34
N ALA A 285 40.86 -9.59 4.31
CA ALA A 285 41.63 -10.72 3.77
C ALA A 285 41.42 -12.08 4.45
N SER A 286 41.01 -12.12 5.74
CA SER A 286 40.57 -13.36 6.40
C SER A 286 39.23 -13.90 5.88
N LYS A 287 38.54 -13.15 5.02
CA LYS A 287 37.28 -13.52 4.38
C LYS A 287 37.47 -14.17 3.00
N MET A 288 38.66 -14.20 2.40
CA MET A 288 38.87 -14.89 1.10
C MET A 288 38.66 -16.41 1.21
N ASP A 289 39.15 -17.04 2.29
CA ASP A 289 38.92 -18.46 2.53
C ASP A 289 37.43 -18.77 2.81
N GLY A 290 36.75 -17.87 3.52
CA GLY A 290 35.30 -17.95 3.76
C GLY A 290 34.48 -17.74 2.49
N ALA A 291 34.87 -16.77 1.65
CA ALA A 291 34.25 -16.50 0.35
C ALA A 291 34.47 -17.68 -0.61
N ARG A 292 35.65 -18.31 -0.58
CA ARG A 292 35.93 -19.52 -1.37
C ARG A 292 35.10 -20.72 -0.90
N ALA A 293 34.94 -20.91 0.40
CA ALA A 293 34.08 -21.96 0.96
C ALA A 293 32.59 -21.74 0.59
N ALA A 294 32.11 -20.50 0.66
CA ALA A 294 30.76 -20.15 0.20
C ALA A 294 30.60 -20.35 -1.31
N ALA A 295 31.61 -20.00 -2.13
CA ALA A 295 31.61 -20.24 -3.56
C ALA A 295 31.56 -21.73 -3.91
N VAL A 296 32.33 -22.57 -3.20
CA VAL A 296 32.29 -24.04 -3.35
C VAL A 296 30.87 -24.56 -3.08
N LEU A 297 30.23 -24.08 -2.03
CA LEU A 297 28.86 -24.47 -1.70
C LEU A 297 27.86 -24.04 -2.79
N VAL A 298 27.92 -22.78 -3.24
CA VAL A 298 27.06 -22.27 -4.33
C VAL A 298 27.21 -23.13 -5.58
N VAL A 299 28.44 -23.49 -5.95
CA VAL A 299 28.72 -24.34 -7.12
C VAL A 299 28.15 -25.75 -6.93
N ARG A 300 28.28 -26.35 -5.75
CA ARG A 300 27.72 -27.68 -5.44
C ARG A 300 26.20 -27.71 -5.50
N VAL A 301 25.55 -26.72 -4.90
CA VAL A 301 24.10 -26.54 -4.97
C VAL A 301 23.66 -26.35 -6.42
N ALA A 302 24.36 -25.52 -7.19
CA ALA A 302 24.06 -25.32 -8.60
C ALA A 302 24.21 -26.61 -9.44
N LYS A 303 25.22 -27.46 -9.15
CA LYS A 303 25.35 -28.78 -9.78
C LYS A 303 24.16 -29.68 -9.45
N GLN A 304 23.70 -29.66 -8.20
CA GLN A 304 22.56 -30.47 -7.78
C GLN A 304 21.26 -29.98 -8.44
N ILE A 305 21.05 -28.68 -8.54
CA ILE A 305 19.93 -28.09 -9.30
C ILE A 305 20.00 -28.53 -10.77
N LEU A 306 21.16 -28.42 -11.43
CA LEU A 306 21.33 -28.86 -12.82
C LEU A 306 21.03 -30.35 -13.01
N SER A 307 21.33 -31.19 -12.02
CA SER A 307 21.00 -32.62 -12.09
C SER A 307 19.49 -32.90 -12.15
N THR A 308 18.65 -31.94 -11.73
CA THR A 308 17.18 -32.04 -11.79
C THR A 308 16.59 -31.63 -13.15
N HIS A 309 17.41 -31.26 -14.14
CA HIS A 309 16.94 -30.88 -15.47
C HIS A 309 16.04 -31.94 -16.13
N ALA A 310 16.38 -33.23 -15.98
CA ALA A 310 15.56 -34.32 -16.48
C ALA A 310 14.19 -34.38 -15.78
N THR A 311 14.15 -34.14 -14.47
CA THR A 311 12.92 -34.05 -13.67
C THR A 311 12.04 -32.92 -14.19
N LEU A 312 12.61 -31.71 -14.36
CA LEU A 312 11.87 -30.56 -14.88
C LEU A 312 11.29 -30.83 -16.28
N ALA A 313 12.05 -31.46 -17.17
CA ALA A 313 11.58 -31.84 -18.50
C ALA A 313 10.41 -32.85 -18.47
N VAL A 314 10.44 -33.80 -17.52
CA VAL A 314 9.34 -34.76 -17.31
C VAL A 314 8.08 -34.05 -16.77
N LEU A 315 8.24 -33.08 -15.87
CA LEU A 315 7.12 -32.31 -15.31
C LEU A 315 6.37 -31.52 -16.41
N VAL A 316 7.11 -30.97 -17.39
CA VAL A 316 6.54 -30.27 -18.56
C VAL A 316 5.74 -31.23 -19.47
N GLY A 317 6.20 -32.47 -19.63
CA GLY A 317 5.65 -33.42 -20.61
C GLY A 317 4.53 -34.33 -20.10
N SER A 318 4.25 -34.35 -18.79
CA SER A 318 3.23 -35.23 -18.21
C SER A 318 1.82 -34.60 -18.31
N ASN A 319 0.84 -35.38 -18.78
CA ASN A 319 -0.56 -34.97 -18.96
C ASN A 319 -1.50 -35.59 -17.90
N ASP A 320 -0.97 -36.05 -16.76
CA ASP A 320 -1.81 -36.67 -15.71
C ASP A 320 -2.56 -35.60 -14.91
N PRO A 321 -3.90 -35.47 -15.05
CA PRO A 321 -4.65 -34.40 -14.39
C PRO A 321 -4.70 -34.55 -12.86
N ASP A 322 -4.51 -35.76 -12.32
CA ASP A 322 -4.66 -36.02 -10.89
C ASP A 322 -3.48 -35.47 -10.04
N ASP A 323 -2.31 -35.27 -10.68
CA ASP A 323 -1.07 -34.78 -10.04
C ASP A 323 -0.63 -33.39 -10.53
N GLU A 324 -1.47 -32.66 -11.27
CA GLU A 324 -1.09 -31.39 -11.91
C GLU A 324 -0.57 -30.36 -10.88
N ASP A 325 -1.33 -30.09 -9.83
CA ASP A 325 -0.96 -29.11 -8.79
C ASP A 325 0.34 -29.45 -8.08
N ALA A 326 0.52 -30.73 -7.71
CA ALA A 326 1.73 -31.18 -7.02
C ALA A 326 2.97 -31.06 -7.90
N ARG A 327 2.85 -31.35 -9.21
CA ARG A 327 3.92 -31.15 -10.19
C ARG A 327 4.27 -29.67 -10.37
N MET A 328 3.27 -28.78 -10.36
CA MET A 328 3.51 -27.33 -10.43
C MET A 328 4.21 -26.80 -9.19
N VAL A 329 3.90 -27.32 -8.00
CA VAL A 329 4.61 -26.96 -6.76
C VAL A 329 6.10 -27.33 -6.87
N VAL A 330 6.43 -28.54 -7.34
CA VAL A 330 7.82 -28.97 -7.52
C VAL A 330 8.56 -28.10 -8.55
N ALA A 331 7.93 -27.83 -9.71
CA ALA A 331 8.53 -26.99 -10.74
C ALA A 331 8.79 -25.56 -10.24
N ARG A 332 7.82 -24.96 -9.53
CA ARG A 332 7.95 -23.65 -8.88
C ARG A 332 9.06 -23.65 -7.83
N SER A 333 9.13 -24.67 -6.98
CA SER A 333 10.18 -24.83 -5.96
C SER A 333 11.57 -24.86 -6.59
N LEU A 334 11.76 -25.65 -7.66
CA LEU A 334 13.03 -25.73 -8.40
C LEU A 334 13.39 -24.39 -9.06
N ALA A 335 12.42 -23.71 -9.68
CA ALA A 335 12.64 -22.39 -10.27
C ALA A 335 13.03 -21.35 -9.22
N LYS A 336 12.34 -21.34 -8.07
CA LYS A 336 12.63 -20.44 -6.94
C LYS A 336 14.04 -20.62 -6.41
N ILE A 337 14.45 -21.86 -6.12
CA ILE A 337 15.81 -22.16 -5.64
C ILE A 337 16.84 -21.74 -6.69
N ALA A 338 16.62 -22.11 -7.96
CA ALA A 338 17.56 -21.80 -9.03
C ALA A 338 17.79 -20.29 -9.18
N SER A 339 16.72 -19.50 -9.10
CA SER A 339 16.78 -18.04 -9.16
C SER A 339 17.42 -17.43 -7.92
N THR A 340 17.07 -17.87 -6.71
CA THR A 340 17.69 -17.35 -5.47
C THR A 340 19.20 -17.57 -5.48
N VAL A 341 19.65 -18.76 -5.88
CA VAL A 341 21.07 -19.10 -5.99
C VAL A 341 21.74 -18.25 -7.09
N ALA A 342 21.06 -18.00 -8.21
CA ALA A 342 21.57 -17.14 -9.28
C ALA A 342 21.72 -15.67 -8.83
N CYS A 343 20.72 -15.14 -8.12
CA CYS A 343 20.70 -13.76 -7.62
C CYS A 343 21.78 -13.51 -6.56
N GLY A 344 21.95 -14.45 -5.61
CA GLY A 344 22.91 -14.34 -4.51
C GLY A 344 24.34 -14.74 -4.88
N GLY A 345 24.50 -15.73 -5.76
CA GLY A 345 25.77 -16.38 -6.09
C GLY A 345 26.32 -16.10 -7.49
N SER A 346 25.82 -15.07 -8.18
CA SER A 346 26.10 -14.83 -9.61
C SER A 346 27.58 -14.83 -9.99
N HIS A 347 28.45 -14.19 -9.20
CA HIS A 347 29.89 -14.18 -9.48
C HIS A 347 30.51 -15.59 -9.39
N CYS A 348 30.08 -16.41 -8.43
CA CYS A 348 30.53 -17.80 -8.31
C CYS A 348 30.09 -18.65 -9.51
N LEU A 349 28.90 -18.39 -10.04
CA LEU A 349 28.30 -19.16 -11.14
C LEU A 349 28.81 -18.74 -12.53
N PHE A 350 29.12 -17.46 -12.71
CA PHE A 350 29.32 -16.88 -14.04
C PHE A 350 30.69 -16.22 -14.25
N ALA A 351 31.30 -15.63 -13.22
CA ALA A 351 32.52 -14.84 -13.38
C ALA A 351 33.79 -15.71 -13.59
N GLY A 352 34.80 -15.14 -14.24
CA GLY A 352 36.10 -15.77 -14.47
C GLY A 352 37.00 -15.81 -13.23
N GLY A 353 38.32 -15.75 -13.46
CA GLY A 353 39.33 -15.74 -12.39
C GLY A 353 39.23 -16.90 -11.39
N TRP A 354 39.33 -16.59 -10.10
CA TRP A 354 39.33 -17.59 -9.01
C TRP A 354 38.00 -18.36 -8.88
N CYS A 355 36.87 -17.78 -9.32
CA CYS A 355 35.58 -18.45 -9.34
C CYS A 355 35.55 -19.59 -10.39
N LEU A 356 36.23 -19.42 -11.52
CA LEU A 356 36.44 -20.49 -12.51
C LEU A 356 37.28 -21.63 -11.92
N ASP A 357 38.33 -21.31 -11.17
CA ASP A 357 39.18 -22.33 -10.52
C ASP A 357 38.39 -23.15 -9.50
N VAL A 358 37.48 -22.53 -8.74
CA VAL A 358 36.57 -23.23 -7.82
C VAL A 358 35.65 -24.18 -8.59
N ARG A 359 35.04 -23.73 -9.68
CA ARG A 359 34.18 -24.56 -10.54
C ARG A 359 34.93 -25.78 -11.10
N ARG A 360 36.16 -25.58 -11.59
CA ARG A 360 37.03 -26.66 -12.10
C ARG A 360 37.44 -27.64 -11.01
N ALA A 361 37.78 -27.15 -9.81
CA ALA A 361 38.12 -28.00 -8.67
C ALA A 361 36.93 -28.88 -8.25
N GLU A 362 35.70 -28.37 -8.36
CA GLU A 362 34.46 -29.12 -8.13
C GLU A 362 34.03 -29.98 -9.34
N GLY A 363 34.87 -30.08 -10.37
CA GLY A 363 34.64 -30.94 -11.54
C GLY A 363 33.58 -30.43 -12.52
N CYS A 364 33.30 -29.12 -12.53
CA CYS A 364 32.38 -28.51 -13.49
C CYS A 364 33.03 -28.33 -14.87
N SER A 365 32.22 -28.32 -15.93
CA SER A 365 32.63 -27.94 -17.27
C SER A 365 32.97 -26.44 -17.34
N ASP A 366 33.77 -26.03 -18.32
CA ASP A 366 34.00 -24.60 -18.59
C ASP A 366 32.71 -23.90 -19.08
N SER A 367 31.72 -24.66 -19.57
CA SER A 367 30.39 -24.19 -19.97
C SER A 367 29.36 -24.15 -18.83
N PHE A 368 29.73 -24.51 -17.60
CA PHE A 368 28.81 -24.67 -16.47
C PHE A 368 27.89 -23.45 -16.24
N GLY A 369 28.43 -22.24 -16.34
CA GLY A 369 27.62 -21.02 -16.20
C GLY A 369 26.55 -20.87 -17.28
N LEU A 370 26.86 -21.24 -18.53
CA LEU A 370 25.89 -21.22 -19.64
C LEU A 370 24.86 -22.33 -19.50
N GLU A 371 25.26 -23.52 -19.03
CA GLU A 371 24.34 -24.63 -18.71
C GLU A 371 23.33 -24.20 -17.64
N TYR A 372 23.78 -23.47 -16.62
CA TYR A 372 22.92 -22.92 -15.57
C TYR A 372 21.98 -21.83 -16.08
N LEU A 373 22.44 -20.93 -16.95
CA LEU A 373 21.55 -19.98 -17.62
C LEU A 373 20.47 -20.70 -18.45
N GLN A 374 20.85 -21.75 -19.18
CA GLN A 374 19.89 -22.54 -19.97
C GLN A 374 18.86 -23.24 -19.08
N TYR A 375 19.25 -23.72 -17.89
CA TYR A 375 18.29 -24.22 -16.91
C TYR A 375 17.26 -23.15 -16.51
N LEU A 376 17.69 -21.92 -16.24
CA LEU A 376 16.78 -20.81 -15.95
C LEU A 376 15.89 -20.46 -17.16
N VAL A 377 16.41 -20.56 -18.40
CA VAL A 377 15.60 -20.40 -19.62
C VAL A 377 14.47 -21.43 -19.67
N VAL A 378 14.75 -22.69 -19.33
CA VAL A 378 13.72 -23.74 -19.26
C VAL A 378 12.64 -23.35 -18.24
N CYS A 379 13.02 -22.90 -17.04
CA CYS A 379 12.07 -22.42 -16.03
C CYS A 379 11.23 -21.23 -16.54
N SER A 380 11.84 -20.26 -17.22
CA SER A 380 11.12 -19.10 -17.77
C SER A 380 10.23 -19.43 -18.97
N SER A 381 10.54 -20.52 -19.68
CA SER A 381 9.73 -21.03 -20.77
C SER A 381 8.55 -21.88 -20.30
N PHE A 382 8.42 -22.14 -19.00
CA PHE A 382 7.42 -23.05 -18.45
C PHE A 382 5.99 -22.56 -18.73
N PRO A 383 5.01 -23.45 -19.00
CA PRO A 383 3.65 -23.05 -19.37
C PRO A 383 2.87 -22.32 -18.27
N VAL A 384 3.21 -22.53 -17.00
CA VAL A 384 2.46 -22.04 -15.83
C VAL A 384 3.11 -20.77 -15.24
N PRO A 385 2.36 -19.67 -15.07
CA PRO A 385 2.83 -18.39 -14.49
C PRO A 385 3.66 -18.51 -13.23
N SER A 386 3.17 -19.28 -12.24
CA SER A 386 3.80 -19.41 -10.92
C SER A 386 5.19 -20.07 -10.94
N VAL A 387 5.58 -20.72 -12.04
CA VAL A 387 6.93 -21.26 -12.26
C VAL A 387 7.86 -20.23 -12.92
N VAL A 388 7.28 -19.33 -13.73
CA VAL A 388 8.01 -18.27 -14.43
C VAL A 388 8.32 -17.11 -13.47
N GLU A 389 7.37 -16.72 -12.61
CA GLU A 389 7.49 -15.58 -11.68
C GLU A 389 8.82 -15.56 -10.90
N PRO A 390 9.28 -16.66 -10.25
CA PRO A 390 10.54 -16.63 -9.50
C PRO A 390 11.77 -16.37 -10.38
N THR A 391 11.70 -16.57 -11.70
CA THR A 391 12.80 -16.29 -12.63
C THR A 391 12.91 -14.82 -13.00
N LEU A 392 11.84 -14.05 -12.87
CA LEU A 392 11.79 -12.65 -13.31
C LEU A 392 12.73 -11.76 -12.50
N GLU A 393 12.92 -12.02 -11.19
CA GLU A 393 13.88 -11.28 -10.36
C GLU A 393 15.32 -11.41 -10.89
N PHE A 394 15.71 -12.63 -11.29
CA PHE A 394 17.02 -12.86 -11.88
C PHE A 394 17.18 -12.11 -13.21
N TRP A 395 16.20 -12.22 -14.11
CA TRP A 395 16.24 -11.57 -15.42
C TRP A 395 16.21 -10.04 -15.31
N TYR A 396 15.46 -9.51 -14.34
CA TYR A 396 15.49 -8.10 -14.00
C TYR A 396 16.90 -7.64 -13.62
N ALA A 397 17.63 -8.42 -12.82
CA ALA A 397 18.93 -8.01 -12.31
C ALA A 397 20.13 -8.40 -13.20
N VAL A 398 20.00 -9.35 -14.14
CA VAL A 398 21.14 -10.05 -14.77
C VAL A 398 22.15 -9.12 -15.44
N LEU A 399 21.71 -8.02 -16.06
CA LEU A 399 22.58 -7.03 -16.72
C LEU A 399 23.05 -5.89 -15.79
N ASP A 400 22.50 -5.77 -14.57
CA ASP A 400 22.98 -4.81 -13.54
C ASP A 400 23.90 -5.50 -12.50
N MET A 401 24.15 -6.81 -12.62
CA MET A 401 24.97 -7.57 -11.67
C MET A 401 26.43 -7.11 -11.58
N HIS A 402 26.95 -6.34 -12.56
CA HIS A 402 28.29 -5.76 -12.51
C HIS A 402 28.56 -4.98 -11.20
N ARG A 403 27.54 -4.30 -10.66
CA ARG A 403 27.64 -3.56 -9.38
C ARG A 403 27.91 -4.49 -8.21
N ARG A 404 27.37 -5.71 -8.26
CA ARG A 404 27.55 -6.76 -7.24
C ARG A 404 28.90 -7.45 -7.36
N TRP A 405 29.52 -7.42 -8.54
CA TRP A 405 30.80 -8.08 -8.82
C TRP A 405 32.02 -7.22 -8.50
N LYS A 406 31.83 -5.90 -8.36
CA LYS A 406 32.89 -4.88 -8.25
C LYS A 406 33.98 -5.18 -7.23
N ASP A 407 33.62 -5.83 -6.12
CA ASP A 407 34.55 -6.14 -5.03
C ASP A 407 35.01 -7.62 -5.02
N ALA A 408 34.52 -8.45 -5.95
CA ALA A 408 34.74 -9.89 -5.99
C ALA A 408 35.63 -10.38 -7.15
N VAL A 409 35.52 -9.76 -8.33
CA VAL A 409 36.20 -10.16 -9.58
C VAL A 409 36.56 -8.95 -10.44
N ASP A 410 37.45 -9.14 -11.42
CA ASP A 410 37.91 -8.06 -12.30
C ASP A 410 36.82 -7.64 -13.30
N ALA A 411 36.83 -6.37 -13.72
CA ALA A 411 35.86 -5.84 -14.68
C ALA A 411 35.86 -6.59 -16.02
N SER A 412 37.00 -7.16 -16.44
CA SER A 412 37.08 -7.97 -17.66
C SER A 412 36.26 -9.26 -17.62
N ASP A 413 36.03 -9.82 -16.42
CA ASP A 413 35.20 -11.01 -16.26
C ASP A 413 33.72 -10.70 -16.53
N TRP A 414 33.28 -9.48 -16.24
CA TRP A 414 31.94 -9.01 -16.58
C TRP A 414 31.74 -8.92 -18.09
N ASP A 415 32.65 -8.29 -18.81
CA ASP A 415 32.55 -8.15 -20.28
C ASP A 415 32.54 -9.52 -20.98
N ALA A 416 33.36 -10.47 -20.48
CA ALA A 416 33.38 -11.84 -20.97
C ALA A 416 32.06 -12.59 -20.71
N PHE A 417 31.48 -12.41 -19.52
CA PHE A 417 30.16 -12.96 -19.20
C PHE A 417 29.07 -12.40 -20.10
N VAL A 418 28.95 -11.07 -20.21
CA VAL A 418 27.93 -10.42 -21.03
C VAL A 418 28.01 -10.89 -22.48
N THR A 419 29.23 -10.94 -23.04
CA THR A 419 29.45 -11.43 -24.41
C THR A 419 28.95 -12.86 -24.61
N SER A 420 29.16 -13.73 -23.63
CA SER A 420 28.78 -15.15 -23.70
C SER A 420 27.29 -15.38 -23.39
N ALA A 421 26.70 -14.58 -22.51
CA ALA A 421 25.33 -14.71 -22.04
C ALA A 421 24.31 -14.01 -22.96
N LEU A 422 24.73 -13.00 -23.73
CA LEU A 422 23.83 -12.18 -24.55
C LEU A 422 22.91 -12.99 -25.49
N PRO A 423 23.37 -14.05 -26.20
CA PRO A 423 22.46 -14.87 -27.02
C PRO A 423 21.35 -15.54 -26.19
N THR A 424 21.68 -16.01 -24.99
CA THR A 424 20.70 -16.61 -24.06
C THR A 424 19.73 -15.56 -23.52
N ILE A 425 20.21 -14.36 -23.19
CA ILE A 425 19.35 -13.25 -22.76
C ILE A 425 18.39 -12.83 -23.89
N GLN A 426 18.86 -12.76 -25.13
CA GLN A 426 18.01 -12.50 -26.31
C GLN A 426 16.91 -13.57 -26.47
N GLN A 427 17.26 -14.84 -26.27
CA GLN A 427 16.28 -15.93 -26.27
C GLN A 427 15.21 -15.73 -25.19
N VAL A 428 15.61 -15.34 -23.98
CA VAL A 428 14.69 -15.08 -22.86
C VAL A 428 13.77 -13.90 -23.16
N VAL A 429 14.29 -12.80 -23.73
CA VAL A 429 13.45 -11.67 -24.15
C VAL A 429 12.33 -12.16 -25.09
N GLY A 430 12.65 -13.00 -26.07
CA GLY A 430 11.66 -13.59 -26.97
C GLY A 430 10.61 -14.44 -26.23
N LEU A 431 11.04 -15.27 -25.27
CA LEU A 431 10.16 -16.10 -24.46
C LEU A 431 9.24 -15.27 -23.55
N LEU A 432 9.78 -14.23 -22.91
CA LEU A 432 9.02 -13.32 -22.06
C LEU A 432 7.99 -12.53 -22.87
N LEU A 433 8.34 -12.07 -24.08
CA LEU A 433 7.39 -11.46 -25.00
C LEU A 433 6.28 -12.43 -25.41
N GLN A 434 6.61 -13.70 -25.64
CA GLN A 434 5.61 -14.73 -25.91
C GLN A 434 4.71 -15.00 -24.69
N ARG A 435 5.27 -15.00 -23.48
CA ARG A 435 4.51 -15.17 -22.22
C ARG A 435 3.64 -13.96 -21.88
N CYS A 436 3.98 -12.79 -22.42
CA CYS A 436 3.18 -11.57 -22.30
C CYS A 436 1.92 -11.58 -23.19
N GLN A 437 1.74 -12.58 -24.06
CA GLN A 437 0.58 -12.72 -24.94
C GLN A 437 -0.66 -13.20 -24.17
N PHE A 438 -1.82 -12.58 -24.45
CA PHE A 438 -3.08 -13.09 -23.94
C PHE A 438 -3.40 -14.49 -24.49
N PRO A 439 -3.92 -15.40 -23.65
CA PRO A 439 -4.46 -16.67 -24.12
C PRO A 439 -5.56 -16.47 -25.18
N VAL A 440 -5.55 -17.29 -26.23
CA VAL A 440 -6.43 -17.16 -27.41
C VAL A 440 -7.92 -17.13 -27.04
N HIS A 441 -8.32 -17.93 -26.06
CA HIS A 441 -9.73 -18.01 -25.62
C HIS A 441 -10.27 -16.69 -25.06
N PHE A 442 -9.42 -15.83 -24.47
CA PHE A 442 -9.83 -14.49 -24.03
C PHE A 442 -9.98 -13.52 -25.20
N ILE A 443 -9.22 -13.72 -26.28
CA ILE A 443 -9.24 -12.87 -27.47
C ILE A 443 -10.53 -13.09 -28.26
N GLU A 444 -10.98 -14.34 -28.37
CA GLU A 444 -12.21 -14.69 -29.11
C GLU A 444 -13.47 -14.00 -28.56
N LEU A 445 -13.49 -13.63 -27.27
CA LEU A 445 -14.62 -12.97 -26.65
C LEU A 445 -14.80 -11.50 -27.11
N ASN A 446 -13.74 -10.84 -27.59
CA ASN A 446 -13.70 -9.42 -27.99
C ASN A 446 -14.36 -8.44 -27.00
N GLN A 447 -14.39 -8.81 -25.72
CA GLN A 447 -15.02 -8.05 -24.61
C GLN A 447 -14.01 -7.62 -23.55
N ILE A 448 -12.75 -8.03 -23.69
CA ILE A 448 -11.73 -7.91 -22.67
C ILE A 448 -10.75 -6.79 -23.05
N GLN A 449 -10.32 -6.02 -22.06
CA GLN A 449 -9.26 -5.02 -22.17
C GLN A 449 -7.92 -5.61 -21.72
N SER A 450 -6.81 -4.94 -22.08
CA SER A 450 -5.47 -5.40 -21.66
C SER A 450 -5.26 -5.44 -20.15
N ASP A 451 -6.07 -4.73 -19.36
CA ASP A 451 -5.99 -4.67 -17.89
C ASP A 451 -7.22 -5.26 -17.18
N HIS A 452 -7.98 -6.13 -17.84
CA HIS A 452 -9.26 -6.61 -17.31
C HIS A 452 -9.09 -7.40 -15.99
N PRO A 453 -9.90 -7.11 -14.95
CA PRO A 453 -9.78 -7.76 -13.63
C PRO A 453 -10.13 -9.26 -13.66
N ASP A 454 -11.02 -9.69 -14.54
CA ASP A 454 -11.36 -11.13 -14.68
C ASP A 454 -10.19 -12.02 -15.15
N VAL A 455 -8.99 -11.43 -15.37
CA VAL A 455 -7.76 -12.14 -15.76
C VAL A 455 -6.56 -11.70 -14.90
N ASP A 456 -6.78 -11.50 -13.59
CA ASP A 456 -5.81 -10.95 -12.64
C ASP A 456 -4.43 -11.65 -12.69
N ASP A 457 -4.37 -12.98 -12.71
CA ASP A 457 -3.10 -13.74 -12.74
C ASP A 457 -2.26 -13.44 -13.99
N VAL A 458 -2.91 -13.28 -15.16
CA VAL A 458 -2.22 -12.93 -16.42
C VAL A 458 -1.80 -11.47 -16.39
N ARG A 459 -2.64 -10.58 -15.83
CA ARG A 459 -2.32 -9.15 -15.73
C ARG A 459 -1.09 -8.94 -14.85
N ASP A 460 -1.03 -9.56 -13.69
CA ASP A 460 0.04 -9.34 -12.72
C ASP A 460 1.36 -9.93 -13.24
N LEU A 461 1.34 -11.15 -13.81
CA LEU A 461 2.50 -11.71 -14.51
C LEU A 461 3.01 -10.78 -15.63
N ARG A 462 2.12 -10.20 -16.43
CA ARG A 462 2.52 -9.31 -17.54
C ARG A 462 3.24 -8.07 -17.04
N ARG A 463 2.83 -7.51 -15.90
CA ARG A 463 3.50 -6.37 -15.27
C ARG A 463 4.91 -6.74 -14.82
N ASP A 464 5.05 -7.88 -14.14
CA ASP A 464 6.36 -8.36 -13.69
C ASP A 464 7.30 -8.67 -14.88
N ILE A 465 6.74 -9.22 -15.97
CA ILE A 465 7.47 -9.42 -17.23
C ILE A 465 7.91 -8.09 -17.82
N ALA A 466 7.02 -7.09 -17.87
CA ALA A 466 7.36 -5.78 -18.42
C ALA A 466 8.45 -5.08 -17.61
N ASP A 467 8.43 -5.18 -16.28
CA ASP A 467 9.47 -4.64 -15.41
C ASP A 467 10.83 -5.33 -15.64
N ALA A 468 10.84 -6.66 -15.78
CA ALA A 468 12.04 -7.41 -16.12
C ALA A 468 12.60 -7.02 -17.50
N LEU A 469 11.73 -6.90 -18.51
CA LEU A 469 12.12 -6.45 -19.86
C LEU A 469 12.64 -5.01 -19.86
N LEU A 470 12.01 -4.10 -19.10
CA LEU A 470 12.43 -2.71 -18.98
C LEU A 470 13.84 -2.61 -18.37
N SER A 471 14.12 -3.40 -17.32
CA SER A 471 15.46 -3.47 -16.73
C SER A 471 16.50 -4.07 -17.71
N LEU A 472 16.14 -5.11 -18.46
CA LEU A 472 17.02 -5.68 -19.49
C LEU A 472 17.32 -4.66 -20.60
N PHE A 473 16.30 -3.93 -21.08
CA PHE A 473 16.46 -2.96 -22.17
C PHE A 473 17.24 -1.72 -21.73
N SER A 474 17.03 -1.23 -20.51
CA SER A 474 17.80 -0.10 -19.97
C SER A 474 19.28 -0.41 -19.80
N ASN A 475 19.61 -1.65 -19.41
CA ASN A 475 20.99 -2.12 -19.21
C ASN A 475 21.57 -2.86 -20.42
N TRP A 476 20.92 -2.78 -21.59
CA TRP A 476 21.34 -3.54 -22.76
C TRP A 476 22.75 -3.12 -23.24
N PRO A 477 23.63 -4.08 -23.61
CA PRO A 477 25.00 -3.76 -24.01
C PRO A 477 25.05 -2.79 -25.19
N SER A 478 25.82 -1.71 -25.03
CA SER A 478 26.04 -0.71 -26.09
C SER A 478 27.37 -0.97 -26.81
N SER A 479 27.46 -0.69 -28.10
CA SER A 479 28.72 -0.92 -28.83
C SER A 479 29.79 0.05 -28.34
N SER A 480 30.95 -0.48 -27.93
CA SER A 480 32.04 0.26 -27.27
C SER A 480 32.75 1.31 -28.13
N THR A 481 32.36 1.50 -29.39
CA THR A 481 33.16 2.26 -30.36
C THR A 481 32.71 3.70 -30.60
N HIS A 482 31.46 4.12 -30.35
CA HIS A 482 31.05 5.53 -30.44
C HIS A 482 29.82 5.87 -29.58
N HIS A 483 29.80 7.07 -28.99
CA HIS A 483 28.66 7.64 -28.23
C HIS A 483 27.48 8.09 -29.11
N HIS A 484 27.24 7.45 -30.25
CA HIS A 484 26.12 7.83 -31.11
C HIS A 484 24.81 7.28 -30.54
N PRO A 485 23.71 8.07 -30.51
CA PRO A 485 22.41 7.63 -29.98
C PRO A 485 21.91 6.29 -30.56
N SER A 486 22.16 6.06 -31.85
CA SER A 486 21.76 4.87 -32.58
C SER A 486 22.49 3.58 -32.18
N GLN A 487 23.54 3.71 -31.35
CA GLN A 487 24.36 2.59 -30.87
C GLN A 487 24.13 2.29 -29.38
N GLN A 488 23.26 3.06 -28.70
CA GLN A 488 22.85 2.78 -27.34
C GLN A 488 21.94 1.54 -27.31
N GLY A 489 22.21 0.63 -26.38
CA GLY A 489 21.48 -0.64 -26.28
C GLY A 489 19.95 -0.47 -26.17
N SER A 490 19.48 0.43 -25.30
CA SER A 490 18.06 0.73 -25.13
C SER A 490 17.38 1.21 -26.42
N PHE A 491 18.07 2.03 -27.22
CA PHE A 491 17.60 2.48 -28.53
C PHE A 491 17.48 1.33 -29.54
N VAL A 492 18.46 0.41 -29.54
CA VAL A 492 18.43 -0.79 -30.39
C VAL A 492 17.26 -1.69 -29.98
N CYS A 493 17.02 -1.88 -28.68
CA CYS A 493 15.86 -2.64 -28.18
C CYS A 493 14.54 -2.03 -28.64
N LEU A 494 14.34 -0.71 -28.48
CA LEU A 494 13.14 -0.01 -28.95
C LEU A 494 12.93 -0.21 -30.45
N THR A 495 13.98 -0.01 -31.24
CA THR A 495 13.93 -0.18 -32.70
C THR A 495 13.51 -1.61 -33.07
N HIS A 496 14.06 -2.61 -32.38
CA HIS A 496 13.73 -4.00 -32.67
C HIS A 496 12.30 -4.38 -32.28
N VAL A 497 11.81 -3.92 -31.12
CA VAL A 497 10.42 -4.15 -30.70
C VAL A 497 9.44 -3.49 -31.68
N VAL A 498 9.76 -2.30 -32.20
CA VAL A 498 8.95 -1.67 -33.26
C VAL A 498 9.02 -2.44 -34.58
N GLN A 499 10.16 -3.02 -34.95
CA GLN A 499 10.26 -3.91 -36.11
C GLN A 499 9.45 -5.20 -35.94
N MET A 500 9.45 -5.78 -34.73
CA MET A 500 8.59 -6.91 -34.40
C MET A 500 7.12 -6.52 -34.52
N LEU A 501 6.74 -5.33 -34.03
CA LEU A 501 5.38 -4.80 -34.19
C LEU A 501 5.01 -4.78 -35.68
N GLN A 502 5.86 -4.21 -36.55
CA GLN A 502 5.65 -4.16 -38.01
C GLN A 502 5.45 -5.53 -38.67
N ALA A 503 6.20 -6.53 -38.23
CA ALA A 503 6.12 -7.89 -38.75
C ALA A 503 4.90 -8.68 -38.23
N ALA A 504 4.45 -8.37 -37.01
CA ALA A 504 3.36 -9.07 -36.34
C ALA A 504 2.02 -8.86 -37.05
N THR A 505 1.24 -9.95 -37.16
CA THR A 505 -0.10 -9.93 -37.76
C THR A 505 -1.18 -10.45 -36.83
N ALA A 506 -0.81 -11.22 -35.81
CA ALA A 506 -1.75 -11.83 -34.87
C ALA A 506 -2.12 -10.87 -33.74
N THR A 507 -3.39 -10.90 -33.32
CA THR A 507 -3.92 -10.01 -32.27
C THR A 507 -3.19 -10.15 -30.93
N HIS A 508 -2.87 -11.37 -30.50
CA HIS A 508 -2.16 -11.61 -29.23
C HIS A 508 -0.74 -11.05 -29.23
N GLU A 509 -0.04 -11.16 -30.37
CA GLU A 509 1.33 -10.68 -30.53
C GLU A 509 1.36 -9.15 -30.57
N LEU A 510 0.46 -8.54 -31.36
CA LEU A 510 0.31 -7.09 -31.42
C LEU A 510 -0.03 -6.49 -30.05
N ASP A 511 -0.93 -7.12 -29.28
CA ASP A 511 -1.27 -6.68 -27.93
C ASP A 511 -0.08 -6.74 -26.96
N ALA A 512 0.65 -7.86 -26.93
CA ALA A 512 1.84 -8.01 -26.09
C ALA A 512 2.91 -6.96 -26.41
N LEU A 513 3.15 -6.69 -27.69
CA LEU A 513 4.10 -5.67 -28.13
C LEU A 513 3.63 -4.26 -27.78
N LEU A 514 2.34 -3.94 -27.93
CA LEU A 514 1.78 -2.66 -27.51
C LEU A 514 1.91 -2.46 -25.99
N PHE A 515 1.67 -3.51 -25.21
CA PHE A 515 1.81 -3.49 -23.76
C PHE A 515 3.25 -3.21 -23.34
N VAL A 516 4.22 -3.93 -23.92
CA VAL A 516 5.65 -3.71 -23.62
C VAL A 516 6.12 -2.34 -24.09
N LEU A 517 5.68 -1.88 -25.26
CA LEU A 517 6.01 -0.54 -25.75
C LEU A 517 5.52 0.56 -24.81
N ASP A 518 4.36 0.41 -24.16
CA ASP A 518 3.85 1.39 -23.18
C ASP A 518 4.83 1.59 -22.02
N TYR A 519 5.47 0.50 -21.55
CA TYR A 519 6.52 0.55 -20.52
C TYR A 519 7.84 1.13 -21.05
N MET A 520 8.19 0.82 -22.31
CA MET A 520 9.44 1.31 -22.92
C MET A 520 9.50 2.83 -23.09
N VAL A 521 8.38 3.55 -22.92
CA VAL A 521 8.35 5.02 -22.88
C VAL A 521 9.26 5.56 -21.76
N GLU A 522 9.38 4.84 -20.64
CA GLU A 522 10.18 5.24 -19.48
C GLU A 522 11.70 5.13 -19.71
N LEU A 523 12.16 4.42 -20.74
CA LEU A 523 13.60 4.17 -20.98
C LEU A 523 14.43 5.42 -21.29
N PHE A 524 13.79 6.51 -21.71
CA PHE A 524 14.48 7.66 -22.31
C PHE A 524 14.22 8.99 -21.59
N ASP A 525 13.50 9.00 -20.47
CA ASP A 525 13.16 10.21 -19.69
C ASP A 525 12.78 11.40 -20.60
N LEU A 526 11.85 11.16 -21.52
CA LEU A 526 11.58 12.05 -22.66
C LEU A 526 11.11 13.46 -22.29
N ASP A 527 10.67 13.67 -21.05
CA ASP A 527 10.30 14.98 -20.52
C ASP A 527 11.53 15.84 -20.16
N ASP A 528 12.68 15.23 -19.90
CA ASP A 528 13.94 15.89 -19.54
C ASP A 528 14.88 16.12 -20.74
N LEU A 529 14.65 15.43 -21.86
CA LEU A 529 15.44 15.60 -23.08
C LEU A 529 15.07 16.89 -23.83
N ASP A 530 16.08 17.69 -24.17
CA ASP A 530 15.92 18.85 -25.06
C ASP A 530 15.49 18.35 -26.46
N PRO A 531 14.46 18.94 -27.11
CA PRO A 531 14.12 18.63 -28.50
C PRO A 531 15.26 18.75 -29.52
N ALA A 532 16.32 19.51 -29.20
CA ALA A 532 17.54 19.60 -29.99
C ALA A 532 18.51 18.42 -29.80
N ASP A 533 18.28 17.55 -28.80
CA ASP A 533 19.10 16.38 -28.53
C ASP A 533 18.98 15.36 -29.69
N PRO A 534 20.10 14.91 -30.27
CA PRO A 534 20.11 13.84 -31.25
C PRO A 534 19.35 12.58 -30.83
N MET A 535 19.37 12.21 -29.55
CA MET A 535 18.62 11.09 -28.97
C MET A 535 17.11 11.31 -29.10
N TYR A 536 16.62 12.50 -28.74
CA TYR A 536 15.21 12.84 -28.87
C TYR A 536 14.73 12.66 -30.31
N SER A 537 15.50 13.18 -31.27
CA SER A 537 15.16 13.07 -32.70
C SER A 537 15.13 11.61 -33.20
N ALA A 538 16.08 10.79 -32.76
CA ALA A 538 16.17 9.38 -33.13
C ALA A 538 15.00 8.57 -32.54
N VAL A 539 14.75 8.74 -31.24
CA VAL A 539 13.65 8.05 -30.54
C VAL A 539 12.29 8.47 -31.11
N LEU A 540 12.10 9.77 -31.39
CA LEU A 540 10.91 10.29 -32.04
C LEU A 540 10.65 9.63 -33.40
N GLN A 541 11.68 9.40 -34.22
CA GLN A 541 11.53 8.75 -35.52
C GLN A 541 11.03 7.30 -35.39
N VAL A 542 11.53 6.56 -34.40
CA VAL A 542 11.12 5.18 -34.12
C VAL A 542 9.66 5.15 -33.64
N TRP A 543 9.28 6.02 -32.72
CA TRP A 543 7.88 6.13 -32.26
C TRP A 543 6.92 6.60 -33.34
N GLN A 544 7.35 7.53 -34.21
CA GLN A 544 6.58 7.91 -35.38
C GLN A 544 6.31 6.69 -36.25
N THR A 545 7.32 5.84 -36.48
CA THR A 545 7.15 4.61 -37.25
C THR A 545 6.11 3.71 -36.61
N ALA A 546 6.18 3.47 -35.29
CA ALA A 546 5.18 2.68 -34.56
C ALA A 546 3.75 3.24 -34.69
N VAL A 547 3.56 4.55 -34.59
CA VAL A 547 2.24 5.20 -34.70
C VAL A 547 1.61 5.00 -36.07
N HIS A 548 2.40 5.03 -37.15
CA HIS A 548 1.87 4.80 -38.49
C HIS A 548 1.36 3.37 -38.70
N GLU A 549 1.86 2.39 -37.92
CA GLU A 549 1.39 1.00 -37.95
C GLU A 549 0.01 0.83 -37.31
N PHE A 550 -0.43 1.73 -36.43
CA PHE A 550 -1.71 1.57 -35.73
C PHE A 550 -2.91 1.50 -36.69
N GLY A 551 -2.80 2.14 -37.86
CA GLY A 551 -3.86 2.13 -38.87
C GLY A 551 -4.11 0.75 -39.50
N ARG A 552 -3.13 -0.16 -39.49
CA ARG A 552 -3.25 -1.51 -40.08
C ARG A 552 -3.73 -2.58 -39.12
N PHE A 553 -3.84 -2.28 -37.82
CA PHE A 553 -4.29 -3.27 -36.84
C PHE A 553 -5.75 -3.66 -37.09
N PRO A 554 -6.12 -4.92 -36.84
CA PRO A 554 -7.52 -5.35 -36.91
C PRO A 554 -8.35 -4.62 -35.86
N ASP A 555 -9.62 -4.38 -36.18
CA ASP A 555 -10.54 -3.70 -35.27
C ASP A 555 -10.93 -4.65 -34.12
N HIS A 556 -10.15 -4.61 -33.03
CA HIS A 556 -10.29 -5.48 -31.86
C HIS A 556 -10.13 -4.68 -30.56
N ALA A 557 -10.92 -4.99 -29.52
CA ALA A 557 -10.94 -4.24 -28.26
C ALA A 557 -9.55 -4.15 -27.60
N LEU A 558 -8.84 -5.27 -27.45
CA LEU A 558 -7.48 -5.31 -26.89
C LEU A 558 -6.52 -4.32 -27.59
N LEU A 559 -6.46 -4.36 -28.92
CA LEU A 559 -5.54 -3.52 -29.70
C LEU A 559 -5.92 -2.04 -29.64
N MET A 560 -7.21 -1.73 -29.67
CA MET A 560 -7.69 -0.35 -29.52
C MET A 560 -7.36 0.20 -28.14
N HIS A 561 -7.49 -0.62 -27.09
CA HIS A 561 -7.13 -0.24 -25.74
C HIS A 561 -5.62 -0.03 -25.60
N GLY A 562 -4.79 -0.99 -26.04
CA GLY A 562 -3.34 -0.87 -26.02
C GLY A 562 -2.83 0.34 -26.81
N THR A 563 -3.43 0.61 -27.97
CA THR A 563 -3.12 1.80 -28.77
C THR A 563 -3.52 3.10 -28.04
N ALA A 564 -4.69 3.15 -27.41
CA ALA A 564 -5.14 4.33 -26.66
C ALA A 564 -4.24 4.63 -25.45
N ARG A 565 -3.77 3.58 -24.75
CA ARG A 565 -2.78 3.70 -23.68
C ARG A 565 -1.45 4.24 -24.20
N LEU A 566 -0.87 3.57 -25.20
CA LEU A 566 0.42 3.95 -25.75
C LEU A 566 0.40 5.38 -26.31
N ILE A 567 -0.64 5.77 -27.06
CA ILE A 567 -0.81 7.16 -27.53
C ILE A 567 -0.84 8.12 -26.33
N SER A 568 -1.56 7.79 -25.27
CA SER A 568 -1.62 8.62 -24.07
C SER A 568 -0.24 8.81 -23.44
N SER A 569 0.61 7.79 -23.45
CA SER A 569 1.96 7.82 -22.88
C SER A 569 2.93 8.64 -23.74
N VAL A 570 2.87 8.50 -25.07
CA VAL A 570 3.84 9.15 -25.99
C VAL A 570 3.44 10.57 -26.41
N VAL A 571 2.15 10.90 -26.49
CA VAL A 571 1.68 12.17 -27.07
C VAL A 571 2.05 13.39 -26.23
N VAL A 572 2.27 13.21 -24.92
CA VAL A 572 2.62 14.29 -23.99
C VAL A 572 4.09 14.67 -24.04
N PRO A 573 5.06 13.74 -23.99
CA PRO A 573 6.49 14.07 -24.08
C PRO A 573 6.95 14.36 -25.53
N MET A 574 6.37 13.72 -26.55
CA MET A 574 6.92 13.75 -27.92
C MET A 574 6.18 14.66 -28.92
N GLN A 575 6.94 15.34 -29.80
CA GLN A 575 6.40 16.19 -30.85
C GLN A 575 6.32 15.45 -32.20
N PHE A 576 5.17 14.84 -32.46
CA PHE A 576 4.97 14.09 -33.69
C PHE A 576 4.78 15.01 -34.91
N ALA A 577 5.06 14.44 -36.08
CA ALA A 577 4.72 15.07 -37.35
C ALA A 577 3.20 15.15 -37.54
N ALA A 578 2.75 16.14 -38.32
CA ALA A 578 1.34 16.36 -38.66
C ALA A 578 0.53 15.08 -39.01
N PRO A 579 0.98 14.20 -39.93
CA PRO A 579 0.21 13.01 -40.31
C PRO A 579 0.03 12.01 -39.16
N SER A 580 0.96 11.94 -38.22
CA SER A 580 0.87 11.05 -37.07
C SER A 580 -0.28 11.44 -36.14
N TYR A 581 -0.52 12.75 -35.93
CA TYR A 581 -1.64 13.21 -35.10
C TYR A 581 -3.01 12.87 -35.72
N VAL A 582 -3.14 12.97 -37.04
CA VAL A 582 -4.36 12.57 -37.76
C VAL A 582 -4.56 11.05 -37.70
N THR A 583 -3.47 10.29 -37.80
CA THR A 583 -3.49 8.82 -37.63
C THR A 583 -3.94 8.43 -36.23
N MET A 584 -3.38 9.04 -35.19
CA MET A 584 -3.79 8.84 -33.79
C MET A 584 -5.27 9.17 -33.61
N ALA A 585 -5.74 10.32 -34.11
CA ALA A 585 -7.15 10.69 -34.03
C ALA A 585 -8.05 9.63 -34.69
N THR A 586 -7.70 9.19 -35.89
CA THR A 586 -8.45 8.17 -36.65
C THR A 586 -8.56 6.86 -35.87
N VAL A 587 -7.44 6.34 -35.35
CA VAL A 587 -7.45 5.07 -34.61
C VAL A 587 -8.22 5.20 -33.30
N LEU A 588 -8.05 6.30 -32.57
CA LEU A 588 -8.81 6.55 -31.34
C LEU A 588 -10.31 6.68 -31.59
N THR A 589 -10.72 7.28 -32.72
CA THR A 589 -12.15 7.36 -33.07
C THR A 589 -12.79 6.01 -33.38
N LYS A 590 -12.02 5.02 -33.88
CA LYS A 590 -12.51 3.65 -34.04
C LYS A 590 -12.94 3.05 -32.69
N GLY A 591 -12.15 3.29 -31.64
CA GLY A 591 -12.45 2.82 -30.28
C GLY A 591 -13.76 3.35 -29.69
N LEU A 592 -14.30 4.47 -30.20
CA LEU A 592 -15.59 5.00 -29.74
C LEU A 592 -16.79 4.13 -30.16
N HIS A 593 -16.63 3.23 -31.13
CA HIS A 593 -17.67 2.29 -31.55
C HIS A 593 -17.86 1.13 -30.56
N TYR A 594 -16.87 0.89 -29.70
CA TYR A 594 -16.82 -0.28 -28.85
C TYR A 594 -17.01 0.13 -27.38
N PRO A 595 -18.13 -0.24 -26.73
CA PRO A 595 -18.42 0.18 -25.35
C PRO A 595 -17.27 -0.13 -24.39
N VAL A 596 -16.64 -1.30 -24.52
CA VAL A 596 -15.55 -1.72 -23.64
C VAL A 596 -14.38 -0.73 -23.69
N VAL A 597 -14.02 -0.17 -24.85
CA VAL A 597 -12.81 0.68 -25.00
C VAL A 597 -13.10 2.16 -25.26
N CYS A 598 -14.38 2.52 -25.29
CA CYS A 598 -14.84 3.88 -25.55
C CYS A 598 -14.28 4.87 -24.51
N HIS A 599 -14.29 4.54 -23.23
CA HIS A 599 -13.72 5.39 -22.17
C HIS A 599 -12.23 5.66 -22.34
N SER A 600 -11.41 4.62 -22.55
CA SER A 600 -9.96 4.78 -22.75
C SER A 600 -9.64 5.61 -23.99
N SER A 601 -10.40 5.40 -25.08
CA SER A 601 -10.21 6.14 -26.33
C SER A 601 -10.60 7.61 -26.21
N ALA A 602 -11.72 7.90 -25.54
CA ALA A 602 -12.18 9.25 -25.24
C ALA A 602 -11.16 10.02 -24.39
N LYS A 603 -10.63 9.39 -23.35
CA LYS A 603 -9.60 9.98 -22.48
C LYS A 603 -8.31 10.27 -23.24
N ALA A 604 -7.87 9.35 -24.10
CA ALA A 604 -6.70 9.54 -24.96
C ALA A 604 -6.90 10.70 -25.96
N LEU A 605 -8.08 10.82 -26.56
CA LEU A 605 -8.45 11.95 -27.43
C LEU A 605 -8.38 13.29 -26.67
N LEU A 606 -8.89 13.33 -25.44
CA LEU A 606 -8.81 14.51 -24.60
C LEU A 606 -7.36 14.89 -24.27
N LYS A 607 -6.53 13.90 -23.89
CA LYS A 607 -5.10 14.12 -23.61
C LYS A 607 -4.38 14.65 -24.85
N MET A 608 -4.59 14.02 -26.00
CA MET A 608 -4.06 14.46 -27.29
C MET A 608 -4.51 15.89 -27.63
N SER A 609 -5.81 16.21 -27.57
CA SER A 609 -6.33 17.56 -27.89
C SER A 609 -5.66 18.65 -27.04
N SER A 610 -5.46 18.37 -25.75
CA SER A 610 -4.83 19.29 -24.80
C SER A 610 -3.36 19.52 -25.17
N THR A 611 -2.64 18.48 -25.58
CA THR A 611 -1.26 18.57 -26.04
C THR A 611 -1.14 19.34 -27.36
N LEU A 612 -2.01 19.08 -28.34
CA LEU A 612 -2.01 19.77 -29.63
C LEU A 612 -2.20 21.28 -29.45
N VAL A 613 -3.09 21.68 -28.53
CA VAL A 613 -3.31 23.07 -28.16
C VAL A 613 -2.09 23.66 -27.45
N LYS A 614 -1.58 23.01 -26.40
CA LYS A 614 -0.42 23.48 -25.62
C LYS A 614 0.81 23.69 -26.50
N ARG A 615 1.03 22.80 -27.46
CA ARG A 615 2.17 22.84 -28.40
C ARG A 615 1.93 23.72 -29.64
N LYS A 616 0.77 24.39 -29.74
CA LYS A 616 0.39 25.26 -30.86
C LYS A 616 0.54 24.57 -32.22
N VAL A 617 0.12 23.30 -32.32
CA VAL A 617 0.12 22.56 -33.58
C VAL A 617 -0.72 23.31 -34.62
N GLY A 618 -0.29 23.25 -35.89
CA GLY A 618 -0.90 23.99 -36.99
C GLY A 618 -2.42 23.79 -37.09
N LEU A 619 -3.14 24.87 -37.40
CA LEU A 619 -4.60 24.87 -37.46
C LEU A 619 -5.17 23.85 -38.46
N ALA A 620 -4.48 23.63 -39.59
CA ALA A 620 -4.88 22.64 -40.59
C ALA A 620 -4.98 21.23 -40.00
N VAL A 621 -3.94 20.78 -39.28
CA VAL A 621 -3.90 19.45 -38.65
C VAL A 621 -5.00 19.29 -37.60
N ARG A 622 -5.22 20.34 -36.80
CA ARG A 622 -6.32 20.33 -35.82
C ARG A 622 -7.69 20.31 -36.50
N GLY A 623 -7.83 20.99 -37.63
CA GLY A 623 -9.00 20.94 -38.50
C GLY A 623 -9.27 19.52 -39.01
N ASP A 624 -8.25 18.82 -39.50
CA ASP A 624 -8.38 17.43 -39.94
C ASP A 624 -8.84 16.51 -38.80
N CYS A 625 -8.26 16.65 -37.60
CA CYS A 625 -8.71 15.90 -36.41
C CYS A 625 -10.16 16.22 -36.04
N ILE A 626 -10.58 17.49 -36.13
CA ILE A 626 -11.98 17.90 -35.90
C ILE A 626 -12.91 17.23 -36.91
N GLN A 627 -12.55 17.18 -38.19
CA GLN A 627 -13.36 16.54 -39.23
C GLN A 627 -13.53 15.04 -38.97
N VAL A 628 -12.46 14.33 -38.60
CA VAL A 628 -12.51 12.91 -38.23
C VAL A 628 -13.41 12.67 -37.03
N LEU A 629 -13.29 13.50 -35.98
CA LEU A 629 -14.13 13.41 -34.78
C LEU A 629 -15.60 13.68 -35.09
N LEU A 630 -15.91 14.78 -35.78
CA LEU A 630 -17.27 15.14 -36.18
C LEU A 630 -17.92 14.06 -37.05
N ALA A 631 -17.19 13.54 -38.04
CA ALA A 631 -17.68 12.47 -38.90
C ALA A 631 -18.01 11.19 -38.12
N THR A 632 -17.30 10.92 -37.03
CA THR A 632 -17.49 9.71 -36.21
C THR A 632 -18.63 9.89 -35.20
N ILE A 633 -18.64 10.96 -34.42
CA ILE A 633 -19.67 11.17 -33.37
C ILE A 633 -21.07 11.40 -33.95
N ASN A 634 -21.16 11.84 -35.21
CA ASN A 634 -22.44 12.03 -35.89
C ASN A 634 -23.08 10.70 -36.33
N GLN A 635 -22.35 9.58 -36.32
CA GLN A 635 -22.90 8.26 -36.61
C GLN A 635 -23.78 7.77 -35.46
N ASP A 636 -24.95 7.21 -35.79
CA ASP A 636 -25.95 6.82 -34.78
C ASP A 636 -25.43 5.74 -33.82
N ALA A 637 -24.66 4.76 -34.32
CA ALA A 637 -24.10 3.69 -33.51
C ALA A 637 -23.13 4.23 -32.44
N VAL A 638 -22.19 5.09 -32.83
CA VAL A 638 -21.24 5.73 -31.90
C VAL A 638 -21.97 6.63 -30.91
N HIS A 639 -22.97 7.38 -31.38
CA HIS A 639 -23.74 8.24 -30.50
C HIS A 639 -24.46 7.45 -29.41
N GLN A 640 -25.04 6.29 -29.74
CA GLN A 640 -25.67 5.40 -28.76
C GLN A 640 -24.64 4.89 -27.73
N THR A 641 -23.44 4.51 -28.17
CA THR A 641 -22.35 4.09 -27.26
C THR A 641 -21.94 5.21 -26.31
N LEU A 642 -21.79 6.45 -26.82
CA LEU A 642 -21.43 7.61 -26.02
C LEU A 642 -22.56 8.01 -25.06
N GLN A 643 -23.82 7.95 -25.47
CA GLN A 643 -24.97 8.22 -24.60
C GLN A 643 -25.03 7.27 -23.40
N ALA A 644 -24.67 5.99 -23.61
CA ALA A 644 -24.57 5.00 -22.53
C ALA A 644 -23.36 5.24 -21.60
N GLN A 645 -22.39 6.06 -22.02
CA GLN A 645 -21.14 6.31 -21.30
C GLN A 645 -20.87 7.81 -21.09
N GLN A 646 -21.54 8.37 -20.08
CA GLN A 646 -21.50 9.79 -19.71
C GLN A 646 -20.09 10.42 -19.74
N VAL A 647 -19.12 9.79 -19.05
CA VAL A 647 -17.75 10.31 -18.92
C VAL A 647 -17.03 10.35 -20.28
N ALA A 648 -17.14 9.27 -21.06
CA ALA A 648 -16.52 9.19 -22.37
C ALA A 648 -17.11 10.23 -23.34
N TYR A 649 -18.43 10.43 -23.30
CA TYR A 649 -19.07 11.47 -24.12
C TYR A 649 -18.58 12.87 -23.74
N GLY A 650 -18.52 13.17 -22.45
CA GLY A 650 -17.96 14.42 -21.95
C GLY A 650 -16.53 14.67 -22.41
N ASP A 651 -15.66 13.66 -22.33
CA ASP A 651 -14.25 13.77 -22.73
C ASP A 651 -14.08 13.99 -24.24
N VAL A 652 -14.81 13.27 -25.09
CA VAL A 652 -14.79 13.49 -26.55
C VAL A 652 -15.29 14.89 -26.89
N PHE A 653 -16.36 15.33 -26.24
CA PHE A 653 -16.97 16.62 -26.52
C PHE A 653 -16.07 17.79 -26.09
N GLU A 654 -15.43 17.68 -24.92
CA GLU A 654 -14.40 18.63 -24.47
C GLU A 654 -13.19 18.64 -25.41
N ALA A 655 -12.71 17.46 -25.84
CA ALA A 655 -11.59 17.32 -26.76
C ALA A 655 -11.87 18.03 -28.10
N LEU A 656 -13.06 17.82 -28.65
CA LEU A 656 -13.51 18.46 -29.89
C LEU A 656 -13.49 19.99 -29.78
N MET A 657 -14.03 20.55 -28.70
CA MET A 657 -14.05 21.99 -28.50
C MET A 657 -12.65 22.57 -28.28
N ARG A 658 -11.77 21.86 -27.58
CA ARG A 658 -10.38 22.31 -27.36
C ARG A 658 -9.59 22.45 -28.65
N LEU A 659 -9.76 21.53 -29.60
CA LEU A 659 -9.04 21.58 -30.88
C LEU A 659 -9.28 22.90 -31.64
N GLY A 660 -10.48 23.49 -31.49
CA GLY A 660 -10.87 24.77 -32.08
C GLY A 660 -10.22 26.01 -31.45
N HIS A 661 -9.47 25.89 -30.35
CA HIS A 661 -8.81 27.05 -29.73
C HIS A 661 -7.88 27.79 -30.71
N ASN A 662 -7.88 29.13 -30.71
CA ASN A 662 -7.15 29.98 -31.65
C ASN A 662 -7.55 29.85 -33.14
N PHE A 663 -8.66 29.17 -33.48
CA PHE A 663 -9.27 29.34 -34.79
C PHE A 663 -9.86 30.76 -34.93
N PRO A 664 -10.02 31.26 -36.17
CA PRO A 664 -10.81 32.47 -36.39
C PRO A 664 -12.20 32.35 -35.77
N ASP A 665 -12.72 33.43 -35.18
CA ASP A 665 -13.99 33.40 -34.43
C ASP A 665 -15.14 32.82 -35.26
N ALA A 666 -15.21 33.11 -36.56
CA ALA A 666 -16.23 32.57 -37.46
C ALA A 666 -16.19 31.03 -37.55
N ASP A 667 -14.99 30.45 -37.67
CA ASP A 667 -14.79 29.01 -37.80
C ASP A 667 -15.05 28.30 -36.47
N TYR A 668 -14.67 28.94 -35.35
CA TYR A 668 -14.90 28.36 -34.03
C TYR A 668 -16.40 28.41 -33.66
N VAL A 669 -17.10 29.50 -33.99
CA VAL A 669 -18.56 29.59 -33.86
C VAL A 669 -19.25 28.54 -34.73
N LEU A 670 -18.77 28.31 -35.96
CA LEU A 670 -19.28 27.23 -36.80
C LEU A 670 -19.12 25.87 -36.13
N LEU A 671 -17.95 25.57 -35.56
CA LEU A 671 -17.71 24.33 -34.82
C LEU A 671 -18.68 24.16 -33.63
N VAL A 672 -18.88 25.21 -32.82
CA VAL A 672 -19.85 25.21 -31.71
C VAL A 672 -21.25 24.91 -32.24
N ASN A 673 -21.67 25.58 -33.31
CA ASN A 673 -22.97 25.39 -33.95
C ASN A 673 -23.14 24.02 -34.61
N CYS A 674 -22.06 23.32 -34.97
CA CYS A 674 -22.12 21.94 -35.45
C CYS A 674 -22.20 20.92 -34.31
N ALA A 675 -21.56 21.19 -33.17
CA ALA A 675 -21.38 20.21 -32.10
C ALA A 675 -22.53 20.23 -31.06
N PHE A 676 -23.05 21.40 -30.69
CA PHE A 676 -24.07 21.56 -29.65
C PHE A 676 -25.54 21.29 -30.03
N PRO A 677 -26.00 21.28 -31.30
CA PRO A 677 -27.43 21.17 -31.60
C PRO A 677 -28.14 19.96 -30.99
N ARG A 678 -27.51 18.78 -30.96
CA ARG A 678 -28.09 17.58 -30.34
C ARG A 678 -28.31 17.76 -28.84
N LEU A 679 -27.35 18.40 -28.15
CA LEU A 679 -27.42 18.63 -26.71
C LEU A 679 -28.46 19.70 -26.36
N VAL A 680 -28.51 20.79 -27.15
CA VAL A 680 -29.51 21.85 -27.01
C VAL A 680 -30.91 21.31 -27.29
N ALA A 681 -31.09 20.49 -28.33
CA ALA A 681 -32.36 19.82 -28.62
C ALA A 681 -32.81 18.91 -27.47
N SER A 682 -31.90 18.17 -26.85
CA SER A 682 -32.19 17.37 -25.65
C SER A 682 -32.67 18.25 -24.50
N LEU A 683 -31.99 19.37 -24.21
CA LEU A 683 -32.42 20.33 -23.17
C LEU A 683 -33.80 20.93 -23.47
N GLN A 684 -34.09 21.28 -24.72
CA GLN A 684 -35.39 21.82 -25.14
C GLN A 684 -36.53 20.81 -24.99
N SER A 685 -36.23 19.51 -25.10
CA SER A 685 -37.22 18.44 -24.91
C SER A 685 -37.51 18.11 -23.45
N MET A 686 -36.69 18.60 -22.51
CA MET A 686 -36.84 18.31 -21.08
C MET A 686 -37.94 19.18 -20.46
N GLY A 687 -38.90 18.54 -19.80
CA GLY A 687 -39.93 19.18 -18.98
C GLY A 687 -39.97 18.69 -17.53
N PRO A 688 -41.01 19.04 -16.75
CA PRO A 688 -41.16 18.65 -15.34
C PRO A 688 -41.22 17.14 -15.09
N THR A 689 -41.62 16.35 -16.08
CA THR A 689 -41.75 14.88 -15.99
C THR A 689 -40.52 14.12 -16.51
N SER A 690 -39.46 14.83 -16.89
CA SER A 690 -38.23 14.19 -17.41
C SER A 690 -37.53 13.39 -16.32
N ASN A 691 -36.81 12.35 -16.72
CA ASN A 691 -36.00 11.56 -15.80
C ASN A 691 -34.82 12.40 -15.27
N PRO A 692 -34.70 12.61 -13.93
CA PRO A 692 -33.62 13.42 -13.37
C PRO A 692 -32.21 12.89 -13.68
N LEU A 693 -32.06 11.58 -13.92
CA LEU A 693 -30.78 11.00 -14.31
C LEU A 693 -30.38 11.41 -15.74
N GLU A 694 -31.32 11.46 -16.67
CA GLU A 694 -31.06 11.94 -18.04
C GLU A 694 -30.74 13.43 -18.07
N VAL A 695 -31.44 14.23 -17.24
CA VAL A 695 -31.12 15.65 -17.03
C VAL A 695 -29.69 15.80 -16.52
N ALA A 696 -29.29 15.03 -15.51
CA ALA A 696 -27.94 15.05 -14.98
C ALA A 696 -26.89 14.67 -16.03
N HIS A 697 -27.15 13.66 -16.88
CA HIS A 697 -26.27 13.27 -17.98
C HIS A 697 -26.04 14.42 -18.98
N VAL A 698 -27.11 15.09 -19.40
CA VAL A 698 -27.04 16.21 -20.34
C VAL A 698 -26.30 17.40 -19.73
N LEU A 699 -26.55 17.72 -18.45
CA LEU A 699 -25.83 18.79 -17.74
C LEU A 699 -24.33 18.51 -17.63
N TYR A 700 -23.94 17.26 -17.37
CA TYR A 700 -22.53 16.87 -17.35
C TYR A 700 -21.85 17.08 -18.70
N VAL A 701 -22.45 16.60 -19.79
CA VAL A 701 -21.87 16.76 -21.14
C VAL A 701 -21.81 18.23 -21.52
N LEU A 702 -22.82 19.04 -21.14
CA LEU A 702 -22.81 20.49 -21.32
C LEU A 702 -21.64 21.15 -20.58
N ALA A 703 -21.41 20.79 -19.31
CA ALA A 703 -20.30 21.28 -18.51
C ALA A 703 -18.95 20.98 -19.16
N ARG A 704 -18.74 19.75 -19.63
CA ARG A 704 -17.51 19.35 -20.34
C ARG A 704 -17.34 20.10 -21.65
N GLY A 705 -18.42 20.29 -22.42
CA GLY A 705 -18.42 21.09 -23.64
C GLY A 705 -17.99 22.54 -23.41
N LEU A 706 -18.62 23.23 -22.45
CA LEU A 706 -18.30 24.61 -22.09
C LEU A 706 -16.85 24.75 -21.59
N ARG A 707 -16.36 23.79 -20.81
CA ARG A 707 -14.97 23.75 -20.36
C ARG A 707 -13.98 23.58 -21.51
N GLY A 708 -14.40 22.95 -22.60
CA GLY A 708 -13.62 22.83 -23.82
C GLY A 708 -13.54 24.11 -24.66
N ILE A 709 -14.51 25.03 -24.53
CA ILE A 709 -14.50 26.31 -25.26
C ILE A 709 -13.52 27.28 -24.58
N GLN A 710 -12.31 27.39 -25.15
CA GLN A 710 -11.25 28.22 -24.57
C GLN A 710 -11.32 29.70 -24.98
N ASN A 711 -12.11 30.04 -26.01
CA ASN A 711 -12.38 31.43 -26.37
C ASN A 711 -13.53 31.96 -25.49
N LEU A 712 -13.18 32.76 -24.47
CA LEU A 712 -14.13 33.21 -23.44
C LEU A 712 -15.30 34.01 -24.03
N PRO A 713 -15.11 34.99 -24.95
CA PRO A 713 -16.23 35.67 -25.61
C PRO A 713 -17.24 34.73 -26.29
N ILE A 714 -16.77 33.71 -27.01
CA ILE A 714 -17.66 32.75 -27.69
C ILE A 714 -18.41 31.91 -26.66
N ARG A 715 -17.73 31.44 -25.61
CA ARG A 715 -18.36 30.66 -24.54
C ARG A 715 -19.41 31.48 -23.79
N ASP A 716 -19.11 32.73 -23.47
CA ASP A 716 -20.01 33.64 -22.78
C ASP A 716 -21.23 33.99 -23.64
N ALA A 717 -21.04 34.17 -24.96
CA ALA A 717 -22.14 34.38 -25.90
C ALA A 717 -23.06 33.15 -25.98
N PHE A 718 -22.48 31.94 -26.06
CA PHE A 718 -23.25 30.70 -26.03
C PHE A 718 -24.01 30.54 -24.70
N LEU A 719 -23.35 30.78 -23.57
CA LEU A 719 -24.00 30.71 -22.27
C LEU A 719 -25.14 31.72 -22.17
N ALA A 720 -24.94 32.97 -22.58
CA ALA A 720 -25.99 33.99 -22.52
C ALA A 720 -27.23 33.59 -23.36
N GLN A 721 -27.01 32.92 -24.49
CA GLN A 721 -28.08 32.40 -25.34
C GLN A 721 -28.85 31.25 -24.66
N GLU A 722 -28.15 30.28 -24.08
CA GLU A 722 -28.76 29.03 -23.57
C GLU A 722 -29.10 29.07 -22.06
N TRP A 723 -28.61 30.07 -21.32
CA TRP A 723 -28.82 30.19 -19.86
C TRP A 723 -30.29 30.17 -19.42
N PRO A 724 -31.24 30.85 -20.08
CA PRO A 724 -32.65 30.80 -19.68
C PRO A 724 -33.21 29.38 -19.68
N LEU A 725 -32.79 28.55 -20.64
CA LEU A 725 -33.20 27.15 -20.72
C LEU A 725 -32.52 26.34 -19.61
N VAL A 726 -31.20 26.46 -19.46
CA VAL A 726 -30.42 25.74 -18.44
C VAL A 726 -30.93 26.06 -17.03
N ALA A 727 -31.10 27.34 -16.70
CA ALA A 727 -31.58 27.78 -15.39
C ALA A 727 -32.96 27.21 -15.06
N THR A 728 -33.86 27.15 -16.04
CA THR A 728 -35.21 26.59 -15.87
C THR A 728 -35.16 25.09 -15.57
N ILE A 729 -34.40 24.31 -16.35
CA ILE A 729 -34.27 22.86 -16.16
C ILE A 729 -33.62 22.53 -14.83
N VAL A 730 -32.54 23.23 -14.49
CA VAL A 730 -31.81 23.06 -13.23
C VAL A 730 -32.68 23.41 -12.02
N ALA A 731 -33.52 24.44 -12.11
CA ALA A 731 -34.48 24.77 -11.06
C ALA A 731 -35.59 23.71 -10.91
N LEU A 732 -36.10 23.17 -12.00
CA LEU A 732 -37.15 22.14 -12.00
C LEU A 732 -36.68 20.81 -11.38
N HIS A 733 -35.45 20.39 -11.69
CA HIS A 733 -34.91 19.06 -11.33
C HIS A 733 -33.90 19.10 -10.18
N GLY A 734 -33.64 20.28 -9.61
CA GLY A 734 -32.67 20.50 -8.54
C GLY A 734 -32.94 19.75 -7.22
N GLY A 735 -34.12 19.14 -7.06
CA GLY A 735 -34.41 18.23 -5.95
C GLY A 735 -33.56 16.94 -5.98
N HIS A 736 -33.05 16.53 -7.15
CA HIS A 736 -32.24 15.31 -7.28
C HIS A 736 -30.73 15.59 -7.07
N PRO A 737 -30.01 14.82 -6.24
CA PRO A 737 -28.61 15.11 -5.88
C PRO A 737 -27.65 15.14 -7.06
N LYS A 738 -27.74 14.18 -8.01
CA LYS A 738 -26.88 14.15 -9.20
C LYS A 738 -27.10 15.34 -10.16
N VAL A 739 -28.32 15.89 -10.19
CA VAL A 739 -28.61 17.08 -11.01
C VAL A 739 -27.91 18.29 -10.42
N ARG A 740 -27.96 18.44 -9.08
CA ARG A 740 -27.24 19.51 -8.38
C ARG A 740 -25.73 19.41 -8.60
N GLU A 741 -25.16 18.21 -8.46
CA GLU A 741 -23.73 17.95 -8.65
C GLU A 741 -23.26 18.42 -10.03
N HIS A 742 -23.88 17.93 -11.11
CA HIS A 742 -23.46 18.29 -12.47
C HIS A 742 -23.84 19.71 -12.88
N ALA A 743 -24.91 20.29 -12.29
CA ALA A 743 -25.20 21.71 -12.45
C ALA A 743 -24.10 22.58 -11.80
N VAL A 744 -23.60 22.18 -10.63
CA VAL A 744 -22.47 22.86 -9.99
C VAL A 744 -21.19 22.69 -10.81
N ASP A 745 -20.91 21.52 -11.37
CA ASP A 745 -19.76 21.31 -12.27
C ASP A 745 -19.80 22.30 -13.45
N LEU A 746 -20.98 22.48 -14.04
CA LEU A 746 -21.24 23.49 -15.08
C LEU A 746 -20.94 24.90 -14.55
N PHE A 747 -21.45 25.26 -13.37
CA PHE A 747 -21.23 26.60 -12.79
C PHE A 747 -19.75 26.85 -12.53
N VAL A 748 -19.04 25.91 -11.90
CA VAL A 748 -17.61 26.04 -11.59
C VAL A 748 -16.75 26.17 -12.86
N ALA A 749 -17.14 25.53 -13.98
CA ALA A 749 -16.45 25.68 -15.26
C ALA A 749 -16.59 27.09 -15.88
N VAL A 750 -17.66 27.80 -15.51
CA VAL A 750 -18.13 29.02 -16.20
C VAL A 750 -17.89 30.27 -15.35
N VAL A 751 -18.09 30.17 -14.04
CA VAL A 751 -17.95 31.27 -13.07
C VAL A 751 -16.63 32.01 -13.22
N PRO A 752 -15.43 31.38 -13.34
CA PRO A 752 -14.16 32.12 -13.32
C PRO A 752 -13.98 33.17 -14.40
N SER A 753 -14.76 33.11 -15.48
CA SER A 753 -14.49 33.90 -16.69
C SER A 753 -15.74 34.50 -17.33
N THR A 754 -16.92 34.27 -16.78
CA THR A 754 -18.16 34.88 -17.26
C THR A 754 -18.22 36.35 -16.89
N ALA A 755 -18.47 37.23 -17.86
CA ALA A 755 -18.58 38.68 -17.62
C ALA A 755 -19.97 39.15 -17.16
N ASN A 756 -20.99 38.28 -17.14
CA ASN A 756 -22.38 38.64 -16.80
C ASN A 756 -22.66 38.49 -15.29
N PRO A 757 -22.77 39.59 -14.52
CA PRO A 757 -22.98 39.53 -13.07
C PRO A 757 -24.34 38.93 -12.68
N ASP A 758 -25.39 39.15 -13.48
CA ASP A 758 -26.74 38.62 -13.17
C ASP A 758 -26.78 37.10 -13.23
N THR A 759 -26.05 36.52 -14.19
CA THR A 759 -25.91 35.06 -14.34
C THR A 759 -25.13 34.47 -13.17
N LEU A 760 -24.04 35.10 -12.76
CA LEU A 760 -23.23 34.69 -11.60
C LEU A 760 -24.05 34.71 -10.30
N VAL A 761 -24.82 35.78 -10.08
CA VAL A 761 -25.71 35.91 -8.91
C VAL A 761 -26.83 34.87 -8.95
N ALA A 762 -27.41 34.58 -10.11
CA ALA A 762 -28.42 33.54 -10.27
C ALA A 762 -27.87 32.15 -9.92
N MET A 763 -26.66 31.80 -10.38
CA MET A 763 -25.97 30.56 -10.03
C MET A 763 -25.75 30.44 -8.51
N ALA A 764 -25.24 31.50 -7.87
CA ALA A 764 -25.00 31.53 -6.43
C ALA A 764 -26.29 31.36 -5.63
N ARG A 765 -27.39 32.03 -6.04
CA ARG A 765 -28.70 31.89 -5.39
C ARG A 765 -29.27 30.49 -5.49
N LEU A 766 -29.12 29.83 -6.64
CA LEU A 766 -29.53 28.42 -6.82
C LEU A 766 -28.72 27.51 -5.88
N CYS A 767 -27.40 27.70 -5.81
CA CYS A 767 -26.54 26.93 -4.91
C CYS A 767 -26.94 27.10 -3.43
N LEU A 768 -27.22 28.33 -3.00
CA LEU A 768 -27.68 28.61 -1.64
C LEU A 768 -29.05 28.01 -1.35
N HIS A 769 -29.98 28.07 -2.31
CA HIS A 769 -31.30 27.48 -2.16
C HIS A 769 -31.22 25.96 -1.94
N TRP A 770 -30.37 25.28 -2.72
CA TRP A 770 -30.15 23.85 -2.55
C TRP A 770 -29.45 23.51 -1.25
N HIS A 771 -28.45 24.30 -0.85
CA HIS A 771 -27.78 24.12 0.43
C HIS A 771 -28.73 24.36 1.60
N ASP A 772 -29.71 25.26 1.49
CA ASP A 772 -30.71 25.48 2.54
C ASP A 772 -31.63 24.27 2.73
N GLN A 773 -32.02 23.62 1.64
CA GLN A 773 -32.99 22.52 1.64
C GLN A 773 -32.38 21.12 1.83
N HIS A 774 -31.10 20.94 1.49
CA HIS A 774 -30.44 19.64 1.43
C HIS A 774 -28.97 19.74 1.84
N ALA A 775 -28.36 18.64 2.29
CA ALA A 775 -26.91 18.49 2.26
C ALA A 775 -26.41 18.55 0.82
N ALA A 776 -25.72 19.64 0.48
CA ALA A 776 -25.29 19.96 -0.89
C ALA A 776 -23.82 20.44 -0.90
N PRO A 777 -22.86 19.56 -0.54
CA PRO A 777 -21.44 19.91 -0.42
C PRO A 777 -20.86 20.60 -1.66
N HIS A 778 -21.20 20.10 -2.85
CA HIS A 778 -20.73 20.65 -4.12
C HIS A 778 -21.16 22.12 -4.31
N ALA A 779 -22.36 22.50 -3.87
CA ALA A 779 -22.88 23.86 -4.04
C ALA A 779 -21.99 24.94 -3.37
N LEU A 780 -21.28 24.57 -2.30
CA LEU A 780 -20.35 25.44 -1.60
C LEU A 780 -19.09 25.75 -2.43
N SER A 781 -18.64 24.83 -3.28
CA SER A 781 -17.48 25.05 -4.16
C SER A 781 -17.72 26.19 -5.16
N CYS A 782 -18.95 26.32 -5.67
CA CYS A 782 -19.33 27.40 -6.58
C CYS A 782 -19.18 28.78 -5.92
N LEU A 783 -19.53 28.91 -4.63
CA LEU A 783 -19.39 30.15 -3.88
C LEU A 783 -17.90 30.52 -3.68
N GLY A 784 -17.05 29.52 -3.47
CA GLY A 784 -15.60 29.73 -3.29
C GLY A 784 -14.95 30.23 -4.57
N VAL A 785 -15.28 29.58 -5.70
CA VAL A 785 -14.80 29.99 -7.03
C VAL A 785 -15.29 31.39 -7.40
N LEU A 786 -16.52 31.74 -7.03
CA LEU A 786 -17.08 33.09 -7.23
C LEU A 786 -16.29 34.13 -6.42
N ALA A 787 -16.01 33.85 -5.15
CA ALA A 787 -15.23 34.73 -4.27
C ALA A 787 -13.80 34.96 -4.80
N ALA A 788 -13.18 33.92 -5.33
CA ALA A 788 -11.83 33.98 -5.88
C ALA A 788 -11.75 34.74 -7.21
N SER A 789 -12.78 34.61 -8.06
CA SER A 789 -12.72 35.08 -9.44
C SER A 789 -13.33 36.46 -9.67
N HIS A 790 -14.24 36.93 -8.81
CA HIS A 790 -15.04 38.15 -9.05
C HIS A 790 -15.01 39.15 -7.89
N PRO A 791 -13.97 39.99 -7.79
CA PRO A 791 -13.87 41.03 -6.75
C PRO A 791 -15.04 42.02 -6.71
N ALA A 792 -15.65 42.32 -7.85
CA ALA A 792 -16.80 43.23 -7.92
C ALA A 792 -18.04 42.71 -7.18
N LEU A 793 -18.14 41.39 -6.95
CA LEU A 793 -19.27 40.75 -6.27
C LEU A 793 -18.99 40.45 -4.79
N HIS A 794 -17.81 40.82 -4.27
CA HIS A 794 -17.39 40.59 -2.89
C HIS A 794 -18.43 40.97 -1.82
N PRO A 795 -19.14 42.12 -1.91
CA PRO A 795 -20.20 42.44 -0.95
C PRO A 795 -21.34 41.40 -0.93
N GLN A 796 -21.74 40.89 -2.09
CA GLN A 796 -22.81 39.89 -2.21
C GLN A 796 -22.34 38.50 -1.78
N VAL A 797 -21.06 38.18 -2.03
CA VAL A 797 -20.43 36.94 -1.55
C VAL A 797 -20.46 36.89 -0.02
N LEU A 798 -20.24 38.00 0.67
CA LEU A 798 -20.34 38.06 2.12
C LEU A 798 -21.76 37.71 2.61
N ASP A 799 -22.79 38.28 1.97
CA ASP A 799 -24.20 37.95 2.27
C ASP A 799 -24.47 36.45 2.05
N PHE A 800 -23.92 35.87 0.98
CA PHE A 800 -24.04 34.44 0.69
C PHE A 800 -23.36 33.57 1.74
N LEU A 801 -22.19 33.96 2.24
CA LEU A 801 -21.49 33.24 3.32
C LEU A 801 -22.28 33.27 4.63
N VAL A 802 -22.91 34.39 4.97
CA VAL A 802 -23.79 34.49 6.14
C VAL A 802 -24.99 33.55 6.01
N VAL A 803 -25.61 33.48 4.83
CA VAL A 803 -26.73 32.55 4.57
C VAL A 803 -26.26 31.10 4.64
N ALA A 804 -25.13 30.77 4.01
CA ALA A 804 -24.56 29.43 4.04
C ALA A 804 -24.24 28.99 5.47
N PHE A 805 -23.61 29.86 6.27
CA PHE A 805 -23.30 29.55 7.67
C PHE A 805 -24.54 29.36 8.52
N ARG A 806 -25.60 30.17 8.34
CA ARG A 806 -26.88 29.98 9.05
C ARG A 806 -27.52 28.64 8.72
N SER A 807 -27.59 28.30 7.43
CA SER A 807 -28.09 27.00 6.96
C SER A 807 -27.26 25.86 7.56
N PHE A 808 -25.94 26.00 7.59
CA PHE A 808 -25.02 25.06 8.21
C PHE A 808 -25.30 24.89 9.71
N CYS A 809 -25.47 25.97 10.47
CA CYS A 809 -25.86 25.91 11.88
C CYS A 809 -27.19 25.17 12.10
N VAL A 810 -28.21 25.41 11.27
CA VAL A 810 -29.51 24.73 11.37
C VAL A 810 -29.35 23.22 11.19
N LYS A 811 -28.57 22.77 10.20
CA LYS A 811 -28.33 21.34 9.94
C LYS A 811 -27.64 20.63 11.10
N PHE A 812 -26.69 21.30 11.74
CA PHE A 812 -25.97 20.79 12.91
C PHE A 812 -26.70 21.00 14.24
N ASN A 813 -27.93 21.56 14.24
CA ASN A 813 -28.63 22.02 15.45
C ASN A 813 -27.72 22.89 16.36
N TYR A 814 -26.84 23.67 15.74
CA TYR A 814 -25.84 24.46 16.44
C TYR A 814 -26.37 25.89 16.66
N VAL A 815 -26.25 26.37 17.89
CA VAL A 815 -26.56 27.77 18.24
C VAL A 815 -25.23 28.46 18.55
N PRO A 816 -24.78 29.42 17.73
CA PRO A 816 -23.60 30.21 18.03
C PRO A 816 -23.73 30.87 19.41
N ASN A 817 -22.69 30.78 20.24
CA ASN A 817 -22.66 31.27 21.63
C ASN A 817 -23.66 30.57 22.59
N GLY A 818 -24.14 29.36 22.26
CA GLY A 818 -25.00 28.55 23.13
C GLY A 818 -24.26 27.91 24.32
N SER A 819 -25.01 27.33 25.27
CA SER A 819 -24.46 26.61 26.42
C SER A 819 -23.87 25.23 26.03
N SER A 820 -23.33 24.49 27.00
CA SER A 820 -22.73 23.15 26.85
C SER A 820 -23.62 22.10 26.16
N SER A 821 -24.93 22.34 26.07
CA SER A 821 -25.89 21.53 25.31
C SER A 821 -25.61 21.51 23.80
N SER A 822 -24.95 22.54 23.26
CA SER A 822 -24.67 22.66 21.82
C SER A 822 -23.62 21.65 21.34
N ARG A 823 -22.61 21.32 22.17
CA ARG A 823 -21.59 20.30 21.86
C ARG A 823 -22.17 18.89 21.84
N VAL A 824 -23.11 18.61 22.74
CA VAL A 824 -23.82 17.32 22.78
C VAL A 824 -24.69 17.14 21.54
N ALA A 825 -25.42 18.20 21.14
CA ALA A 825 -26.21 18.19 19.91
C ALA A 825 -25.33 18.02 18.65
N LEU A 826 -24.19 18.70 18.61
CA LEU A 826 -23.20 18.58 17.53
C LEU A 826 -22.65 17.15 17.42
N LEU A 827 -22.22 16.55 18.55
CA LEU A 827 -21.74 15.18 18.59
C LEU A 827 -22.82 14.18 18.14
N GLN A 828 -24.05 14.34 18.62
CA GLN A 828 -25.18 13.51 18.22
C GLN A 828 -25.45 13.59 16.72
N ARG A 829 -25.38 14.80 16.14
CA ARG A 829 -25.56 15.01 14.69
C ARG A 829 -24.46 14.35 13.87
N PHE A 830 -23.20 14.39 14.29
CA PHE A 830 -22.13 13.69 13.59
C PHE A 830 -22.21 12.16 13.73
N GLN A 831 -22.66 11.66 14.88
CA GLN A 831 -22.78 10.21 15.12
C GLN A 831 -23.99 9.59 14.43
N HIS A 832 -25.08 10.35 14.24
CA HIS A 832 -26.33 9.87 13.66
C HIS A 832 -26.89 10.90 12.65
N PRO A 833 -26.20 11.16 11.54
CA PRO A 833 -26.64 12.19 10.60
C PRO A 833 -27.78 11.66 9.70
N PRO A 834 -28.82 12.47 9.41
CA PRO A 834 -29.85 12.11 8.44
C PRO A 834 -29.40 12.24 6.98
N GLU A 835 -28.29 12.93 6.72
CA GLU A 835 -27.71 13.23 5.40
C GLU A 835 -26.16 13.21 5.50
N ASP A 836 -25.40 13.32 4.40
CA ASP A 836 -23.92 13.34 4.46
C ASP A 836 -23.37 14.70 4.94
N LEU A 837 -23.49 14.93 6.25
CA LEU A 837 -23.05 16.16 6.92
C LEU A 837 -21.52 16.23 7.07
N ALA A 838 -20.82 15.10 7.02
CA ALA A 838 -19.35 15.08 7.13
C ALA A 838 -18.71 15.71 5.90
N LEU A 839 -19.14 15.30 4.71
CA LEU A 839 -18.67 15.86 3.45
C LEU A 839 -19.03 17.34 3.33
N GLU A 840 -20.23 17.72 3.77
CA GLU A 840 -20.67 19.11 3.78
C GLU A 840 -19.83 19.99 4.71
N ALA A 841 -19.46 19.51 5.90
CA ALA A 841 -18.56 20.22 6.79
C ALA A 841 -17.18 20.43 6.17
N THR A 842 -16.61 19.39 5.55
CA THR A 842 -15.31 19.49 4.86
C THR A 842 -15.37 20.53 3.73
N GLN A 843 -16.40 20.52 2.89
CA GLN A 843 -16.55 21.49 1.80
C GLN A 843 -16.81 22.92 2.29
N PHE A 844 -17.54 23.10 3.39
CA PHE A 844 -17.74 24.41 4.00
C PHE A 844 -16.43 25.03 4.48
N PHE A 845 -15.56 24.24 5.11
CA PHE A 845 -14.23 24.74 5.50
C PHE A 845 -13.33 24.99 4.29
N LEU A 846 -13.42 24.19 3.22
CA LEU A 846 -12.71 24.48 1.97
C LEU A 846 -13.15 25.80 1.34
N LEU A 847 -14.46 26.08 1.31
CA LEU A 847 -15.02 27.37 0.89
C LEU A 847 -14.42 28.52 1.71
N LEU A 848 -14.45 28.42 3.04
CA LEU A 848 -13.91 29.46 3.91
C LEU A 848 -12.42 29.70 3.69
N ARG A 849 -11.64 28.64 3.48
CA ARG A 849 -10.20 28.73 3.17
C ARG A 849 -9.96 29.43 1.85
N GLU A 850 -10.73 29.13 0.82
CA GLU A 850 -10.62 29.78 -0.48
C GLU A 850 -10.91 31.27 -0.37
N VAL A 851 -12.00 31.65 0.30
CA VAL A 851 -12.35 33.05 0.58
C VAL A 851 -11.25 33.75 1.38
N LEU A 852 -10.67 33.07 2.39
CA LEU A 852 -9.63 33.63 3.23
C LEU A 852 -8.35 33.94 2.45
N ARG A 853 -8.00 33.09 1.47
CA ARG A 853 -6.83 33.30 0.60
C ARG A 853 -7.06 34.37 -0.45
N SER A 854 -8.25 34.39 -1.06
CA SER A 854 -8.54 35.28 -2.19
C SER A 854 -9.01 36.67 -1.77
N ALA A 855 -9.70 36.78 -0.63
CA ALA A 855 -10.37 37.99 -0.17
C ALA A 855 -10.43 38.06 1.38
N PRO A 856 -9.28 38.07 2.08
CA PRO A 856 -9.24 38.02 3.56
C PRO A 856 -10.02 39.17 4.22
N ALA A 857 -10.07 40.34 3.58
CA ALA A 857 -10.81 41.50 4.05
C ALA A 857 -12.32 41.26 4.23
N LEU A 858 -12.91 40.29 3.51
CA LEU A 858 -14.33 39.92 3.65
C LEU A 858 -14.64 39.30 5.01
N LEU A 859 -13.71 38.52 5.56
CA LEU A 859 -13.87 37.86 6.86
C LEU A 859 -13.26 38.67 8.02
N LEU A 860 -12.30 39.55 7.73
CA LEU A 860 -11.58 40.37 8.72
C LEU A 860 -12.14 41.80 8.92
N GLY A 861 -13.05 42.28 8.07
CA GLY A 861 -13.53 43.66 8.06
C GLY A 861 -14.23 44.15 9.34
N HIS A 862 -14.09 45.45 9.66
CA HIS A 862 -14.53 46.07 10.93
C HIS A 862 -16.03 46.42 11.04
N THR A 863 -16.84 46.23 9.99
CA THR A 863 -18.29 46.48 10.02
C THR A 863 -19.05 45.18 9.82
N THR A 864 -19.85 44.73 10.80
CA THR A 864 -20.74 43.53 10.81
C THR A 864 -20.11 42.16 10.44
N SER A 865 -18.93 42.15 9.84
CA SER A 865 -18.17 41.00 9.32
C SER A 865 -17.33 40.35 10.41
N SER A 866 -16.99 41.12 11.45
CA SER A 866 -16.28 40.66 12.65
C SER A 866 -17.06 39.62 13.47
N GLN A 867 -18.36 39.46 13.24
CA GLN A 867 -19.18 38.49 13.95
C GLN A 867 -19.17 37.11 13.27
N LEU A 868 -19.15 37.03 11.93
CA LEU A 868 -19.18 35.77 11.20
C LEU A 868 -17.91 34.93 11.47
N LEU A 869 -16.73 35.54 11.38
CA LEU A 869 -15.47 34.83 11.63
C LEU A 869 -15.36 34.36 13.10
N VAL A 870 -15.85 35.14 14.07
CA VAL A 870 -15.93 34.72 15.48
C VAL A 870 -16.81 33.48 15.62
N GLU A 871 -18.02 33.51 15.06
CA GLU A 871 -18.98 32.41 15.16
C GLU A 871 -18.47 31.14 14.47
N VAL A 872 -17.79 31.28 13.31
CA VAL A 872 -17.13 30.17 12.61
C VAL A 872 -15.96 29.59 13.42
N LEU A 873 -15.10 30.43 14.00
CA LEU A 873 -13.98 29.97 14.84
C LEU A 873 -14.49 29.28 16.12
N GLN A 874 -15.57 29.79 16.72
CA GLN A 874 -16.21 29.15 17.86
C GLN A 874 -16.77 27.78 17.48
N PHE A 875 -17.43 27.67 16.33
CA PHE A 875 -17.90 26.40 15.79
C PHE A 875 -16.72 25.43 15.57
N CYS A 876 -15.61 25.88 14.99
CA CYS A 876 -14.40 25.05 14.80
C CYS A 876 -13.86 24.50 16.13
N CYS A 877 -13.78 25.33 17.15
CA CYS A 877 -13.39 24.91 18.50
C CYS A 877 -14.33 23.81 19.03
N ASP A 878 -15.64 23.99 18.88
CA ASP A 878 -16.62 23.01 19.34
C ASP A 878 -16.58 21.69 18.55
N VAL A 879 -16.30 21.73 17.24
CA VAL A 879 -16.07 20.51 16.41
C VAL A 879 -14.84 19.75 16.88
N VAL A 880 -13.71 20.43 17.11
CA VAL A 880 -12.48 19.79 17.61
C VAL A 880 -12.66 19.24 19.02
N ALA A 881 -13.50 19.87 19.84
CA ALA A 881 -13.75 19.47 21.22
C ALA A 881 -14.75 18.31 21.39
N VAL A 882 -15.25 17.69 20.31
CA VAL A 882 -16.13 16.51 20.37
C VAL A 882 -15.52 15.30 19.67
N ASP A 883 -15.70 14.10 20.23
CA ASP A 883 -15.19 12.85 19.62
C ASP A 883 -16.12 12.33 18.52
N HIS A 884 -16.21 13.07 17.41
CA HIS A 884 -17.03 12.70 16.25
C HIS A 884 -16.41 11.60 15.37
N LYS A 885 -15.14 11.22 15.63
CA LYS A 885 -14.39 10.16 14.93
C LYS A 885 -14.13 10.34 13.41
N LEU A 886 -14.45 11.48 12.80
CA LEU A 886 -14.29 11.73 11.35
C LEU A 886 -12.98 12.48 11.03
N PRO A 887 -11.92 11.82 10.49
CA PRO A 887 -10.62 12.47 10.28
C PRO A 887 -10.67 13.62 9.27
N ASP A 888 -11.42 13.48 8.18
CA ASP A 888 -11.48 14.50 7.11
C ASP A 888 -12.03 15.85 7.61
N VAL A 889 -13.01 15.81 8.53
CA VAL A 889 -13.58 17.01 9.15
C VAL A 889 -12.56 17.67 10.08
N THR A 890 -11.87 16.89 10.91
CA THR A 890 -10.82 17.41 11.80
C THR A 890 -9.67 18.03 11.00
N ASP A 891 -9.26 17.39 9.91
CA ASP A 891 -8.21 17.88 9.02
C ASP A 891 -8.62 19.17 8.31
N ALA A 892 -9.87 19.27 7.84
CA ALA A 892 -10.40 20.49 7.22
C ALA A 892 -10.44 21.67 8.21
N VAL A 893 -10.89 21.45 9.45
CA VAL A 893 -10.88 22.47 10.52
C VAL A 893 -9.45 22.89 10.87
N CYS A 894 -8.54 21.92 11.04
CA CYS A 894 -7.14 22.21 11.35
C CYS A 894 -6.46 22.99 10.23
N ALA A 895 -6.76 22.68 8.97
CA ALA A 895 -6.22 23.39 7.84
C ALA A 895 -6.75 24.82 7.74
N PHE A 896 -8.04 25.05 8.06
CA PHE A 896 -8.60 26.40 8.19
C PHE A 896 -7.94 27.20 9.32
N PHE A 897 -7.77 26.58 10.48
CA PHE A 897 -7.03 27.13 11.62
C PHE A 897 -5.59 27.55 11.26
N SER A 898 -4.85 26.70 10.54
CA SER A 898 -3.51 27.03 10.06
C SER A 898 -3.51 28.20 9.08
N ASP A 899 -4.48 28.28 8.16
CA ASP A 899 -4.59 29.39 7.22
C ASP A 899 -4.92 30.70 7.95
N VAL A 900 -5.78 30.66 8.97
CA VAL A 900 -6.07 31.83 9.82
C VAL A 900 -4.82 32.30 10.54
N LEU A 901 -4.06 31.41 11.19
CA LEU A 901 -2.82 31.75 11.89
C LEU A 901 -1.70 32.27 10.96
N ALA A 902 -1.80 32.02 9.66
CA ALA A 902 -0.82 32.46 8.66
C ALA A 902 -1.12 33.85 8.08
N LEU A 903 -2.22 34.50 8.45
CA LEU A 903 -2.59 35.82 7.94
C LEU A 903 -1.70 36.93 8.51
N GLU A 904 -1.38 37.91 7.66
CA GLU A 904 -0.78 39.16 8.11
C GLU A 904 -1.88 40.06 8.68
N TYR A 905 -1.82 40.34 9.98
CA TYR A 905 -2.78 41.20 10.65
C TYR A 905 -2.27 42.64 10.67
N ASP A 906 -2.83 43.51 9.84
CA ASP A 906 -2.76 44.95 10.06
C ASP A 906 -3.32 45.27 11.47
N SER A 907 -2.83 46.34 12.10
CA SER A 907 -2.88 46.73 13.53
C SER A 907 -4.27 46.79 14.21
N GLY A 908 -5.03 45.68 14.15
CA GLY A 908 -6.38 45.48 14.67
C GLY A 908 -6.90 44.03 14.54
N GLY A 909 -6.34 43.20 13.65
CA GLY A 909 -6.77 41.80 13.47
C GLY A 909 -6.36 40.82 14.58
N GLY A 910 -5.20 41.04 15.22
CA GLY A 910 -4.70 40.18 16.31
C GLY A 910 -5.59 40.15 17.56
N GLY A 911 -6.39 41.19 17.81
CA GLY A 911 -7.31 41.26 18.96
C GLY A 911 -8.48 40.27 18.88
N LEU A 912 -8.81 39.76 17.68
CA LEU A 912 -9.78 38.67 17.52
C LEU A 912 -9.23 37.34 18.02
N LEU A 913 -8.02 36.97 17.57
CA LEU A 913 -7.37 35.73 17.96
C LEU A 913 -7.05 35.69 19.46
N GLN A 914 -6.62 36.82 20.03
CA GLN A 914 -6.40 36.95 21.47
C GLN A 914 -7.66 36.63 22.28
N ARG A 915 -8.84 37.06 21.81
CA ARG A 915 -10.13 36.73 22.46
C ARG A 915 -10.48 35.24 22.34
N MET A 916 -10.07 34.58 21.26
CA MET A 916 -10.37 33.17 20.98
C MET A 916 -9.33 32.19 21.53
N ALA A 917 -8.13 32.65 21.91
CA ALA A 917 -7.00 31.80 22.27
C ALA A 917 -7.33 30.78 23.38
N VAL A 918 -8.09 31.18 24.41
CA VAL A 918 -8.49 30.30 25.51
C VAL A 918 -9.38 29.16 25.03
N ALA A 919 -10.44 29.45 24.28
CA ALA A 919 -11.36 28.43 23.76
C ALA A 919 -10.66 27.48 22.77
N TRP A 920 -9.75 28.00 21.96
CA TRP A 920 -8.99 27.23 20.99
C TRP A 920 -8.01 26.27 21.68
N VAL A 921 -7.19 26.75 22.62
CA VAL A 921 -6.25 25.91 23.37
C VAL A 921 -7.00 24.84 24.18
N GLN A 922 -8.11 25.21 24.82
CA GLN A 922 -8.96 24.25 25.53
C GLN A 922 -9.48 23.15 24.60
N SER A 923 -9.92 23.49 23.40
CA SER A 923 -10.45 22.51 22.44
C SER A 923 -9.38 21.54 21.93
N LEU A 924 -8.18 22.05 21.62
CA LEU A 924 -7.04 21.22 21.21
C LEU A 924 -6.61 20.26 22.33
N LEU A 925 -6.57 20.71 23.58
CA LEU A 925 -6.25 19.87 24.73
C LEU A 925 -7.32 18.80 24.98
N VAL A 926 -8.60 19.15 24.88
CA VAL A 926 -9.72 18.19 24.98
C VAL A 926 -9.60 17.12 23.90
N PHE A 927 -9.29 17.50 22.66
CA PHE A 927 -9.04 16.53 21.57
C PHE A 927 -7.88 15.58 21.90
N VAL A 928 -6.76 16.11 22.38
CA VAL A 928 -5.57 15.32 22.77
C VAL A 928 -5.92 14.31 23.87
N ALA A 929 -6.80 14.67 24.81
CA ALA A 929 -7.25 13.78 25.87
C ALA A 929 -8.16 12.64 25.38
N MET A 930 -8.93 12.85 24.30
CA MET A 930 -9.91 11.87 23.79
C MET A 930 -9.38 10.96 22.66
N SER A 931 -8.36 11.39 21.90
CA SER A 931 -7.92 10.69 20.68
C SER A 931 -7.07 9.44 20.95
N THR A 932 -7.60 8.24 20.68
CA THR A 932 -6.87 6.95 20.82
C THR A 932 -6.02 6.55 19.60
N ILE A 933 -6.07 7.31 18.50
CA ILE A 933 -5.50 6.92 17.19
C ILE A 933 -4.35 7.86 16.80
N SER A 934 -3.18 7.30 16.44
CA SER A 934 -1.94 8.04 16.11
C SER A 934 -1.99 8.88 14.83
N THR A 935 -2.90 8.58 13.90
CA THR A 935 -3.04 9.32 12.63
C THR A 935 -3.77 10.65 12.81
N LYS A 936 -4.72 10.72 13.76
CA LYS A 936 -5.56 11.90 14.06
C LYS A 936 -4.80 13.04 14.76
N THR A 937 -3.70 12.74 15.45
CA THR A 937 -2.94 13.73 16.22
C THR A 937 -2.01 14.59 15.37
N ARG A 938 -1.72 14.22 14.12
CA ARG A 938 -0.73 14.94 13.29
C ARG A 938 -1.16 16.37 12.94
N CYS A 939 -2.37 16.57 12.42
CA CYS A 939 -2.86 17.89 12.01
C CYS A 939 -3.12 18.81 13.20
N VAL A 940 -3.74 18.28 14.26
CA VAL A 940 -3.92 18.98 15.54
C VAL A 940 -2.58 19.35 16.17
N SER A 941 -1.60 18.46 16.17
CA SER A 941 -0.25 18.76 16.68
C SER A 941 0.42 19.88 15.90
N ASN A 942 0.25 19.94 14.58
CA ASN A 942 0.80 21.01 13.76
C ASN A 942 0.18 22.37 14.06
N VAL A 943 -1.16 22.43 14.15
CA VAL A 943 -1.88 23.67 14.49
C VAL A 943 -1.53 24.12 15.91
N PHE A 944 -1.46 23.18 16.85
CA PHE A 944 -1.13 23.50 18.24
C PHE A 944 0.33 23.98 18.38
N HIS A 945 1.26 23.34 17.65
CA HIS A 945 2.64 23.80 17.55
C HIS A 945 2.71 25.20 16.91
N GLN A 946 2.01 25.42 15.80
CA GLN A 946 1.95 26.73 15.13
C GLN A 946 1.38 27.82 16.05
N ALA A 947 0.31 27.55 16.79
CA ALA A 947 -0.28 28.51 17.72
C ALA A 947 0.68 28.90 18.88
N LEU A 948 1.48 27.96 19.38
CA LEU A 948 2.41 28.19 20.49
C LEU A 948 3.80 28.66 20.04
N HIS A 949 4.22 28.34 18.80
CA HIS A 949 5.61 28.47 18.34
C HIS A 949 5.75 29.09 16.95
N ALA A 950 4.70 29.69 16.36
CA ALA A 950 4.78 30.35 15.05
C ALA A 950 6.01 31.27 14.92
N GLY A 951 6.52 31.36 13.69
CA GLY A 951 7.75 32.05 13.30
C GLY A 951 7.81 33.56 13.62
N PRO A 952 8.85 34.29 13.16
CA PRO A 952 9.36 35.53 13.77
C PRO A 952 8.44 36.77 13.80
N VAL A 953 7.20 36.70 13.30
CA VAL A 953 6.48 37.89 12.81
C VAL A 953 5.46 38.48 13.80
N ASP A 954 4.98 37.75 14.82
CA ASP A 954 4.10 38.36 15.84
C ASP A 954 4.26 37.76 17.25
N SER A 955 5.09 38.39 18.08
CA SER A 955 5.31 37.97 19.48
C SER A 955 4.03 38.07 20.32
N THR A 956 3.09 38.94 19.96
CA THR A 956 1.91 39.22 20.79
C THR A 956 0.88 38.09 20.75
N LEU A 957 0.70 37.44 19.59
CA LEU A 957 -0.17 36.27 19.44
C LEU A 957 0.39 35.06 20.18
N ARG A 958 1.71 34.82 20.08
CA ARG A 958 2.39 33.75 20.81
C ARG A 958 2.21 33.89 22.32
N ASP A 959 2.39 35.10 22.84
CA ASP A 959 2.25 35.37 24.26
C ASP A 959 0.79 35.17 24.71
N ALA A 960 -0.19 35.51 23.86
CA ALA A 960 -1.61 35.27 24.13
C ALA A 960 -1.97 33.77 24.14
N PHE A 961 -1.48 32.98 23.19
CA PHE A 961 -1.70 31.52 23.18
C PHE A 961 -0.95 30.82 24.33
N GLY A 962 0.23 31.30 24.71
CA GLY A 962 0.96 30.83 25.89
C GLY A 962 0.24 31.18 27.21
N ALA A 963 -0.31 32.39 27.32
CA ALA A 963 -1.14 32.78 28.46
C ALA A 963 -2.43 31.95 28.53
N ALA A 964 -3.08 31.70 27.39
CA ALA A 964 -4.24 30.83 27.29
C ALA A 964 -3.94 29.39 27.74
N LEU A 965 -2.79 28.83 27.36
CA LEU A 965 -2.35 27.51 27.82
C LEU A 965 -2.21 27.44 29.34
N HIS A 966 -1.58 28.45 29.95
CA HIS A 966 -1.48 28.56 31.40
C HIS A 966 -2.84 28.77 32.08
N GLN A 967 -3.74 29.55 31.47
CA GLN A 967 -5.07 29.78 31.99
C GLN A 967 -5.89 28.48 31.99
N VAL A 968 -5.85 27.69 30.91
CA VAL A 968 -6.63 26.46 30.78
C VAL A 968 -6.10 25.33 31.67
N LEU A 969 -4.79 25.09 31.66
CA LEU A 969 -4.20 23.96 32.40
C LEU A 969 -4.02 24.25 33.89
N VAL A 970 -3.53 25.43 34.27
CA VAL A 970 -3.12 25.72 35.65
C VAL A 970 -4.26 26.37 36.45
N HIS A 971 -4.93 27.38 35.87
CA HIS A 971 -5.98 28.12 36.59
C HIS A 971 -7.36 27.47 36.44
N GLY A 972 -7.67 26.97 35.23
CA GLY A 972 -8.93 26.30 34.93
C GLY A 972 -8.95 24.81 35.26
N GLN A 973 -7.79 24.21 35.56
CA GLN A 973 -7.63 22.80 35.95
C GLN A 973 -8.41 21.82 35.06
N LEU A 974 -8.29 21.96 33.73
CA LEU A 974 -9.06 21.18 32.74
C LEU A 974 -9.08 19.66 32.98
N PHE A 975 -8.00 19.10 33.53
CA PHE A 975 -7.83 17.66 33.79
C PHE A 975 -7.67 17.32 35.28
N GLU A 976 -8.32 18.06 36.19
CA GLU A 976 -8.21 17.88 37.65
C GLU A 976 -8.38 16.41 38.12
N GLN A 977 -9.19 15.62 37.41
CA GLN A 977 -9.42 14.20 37.71
C GLN A 977 -8.27 13.26 37.30
N ARG A 978 -7.36 13.70 36.41
CA ARG A 978 -6.29 12.85 35.82
C ARG A 978 -4.88 13.42 36.02
N MET A 979 -4.73 14.67 36.44
CA MET A 979 -3.45 15.36 36.55
C MET A 979 -3.43 16.35 37.72
N THR A 980 -2.34 16.39 38.47
CA THR A 980 -2.19 17.33 39.60
C THR A 980 -1.92 18.76 39.12
N ALA A 981 -2.14 19.76 39.97
CA ALA A 981 -1.83 21.16 39.64
C ALA A 981 -0.33 21.40 39.34
N ALA A 982 0.56 20.64 39.99
CA ALA A 982 2.00 20.68 39.73
C ALA A 982 2.34 20.09 38.36
N ASP A 983 1.75 18.94 38.02
CA ASP A 983 1.90 18.30 36.70
C ASP A 983 1.33 19.16 35.57
N ALA A 984 0.21 19.86 35.81
CA ALA A 984 -0.39 20.79 34.87
C ALA A 984 0.54 21.97 34.55
N GLN A 985 1.25 22.48 35.56
CA GLN A 985 2.24 23.54 35.40
C GLN A 985 3.47 23.05 34.63
N VAL A 986 3.96 21.84 34.92
CA VAL A 986 5.08 21.21 34.21
C VAL A 986 4.72 20.92 32.75
N LEU A 987 3.52 20.43 32.48
CA LEU A 987 3.02 20.19 31.12
C LEU A 987 2.98 21.49 30.31
N ALA A 988 2.39 22.56 30.87
CA ALA A 988 2.32 23.86 30.21
C ALA A 988 3.73 24.42 29.90
N GLN A 989 4.65 24.36 30.86
CA GLN A 989 6.04 24.81 30.67
C GLN A 989 6.78 23.98 29.62
N SER A 990 6.61 22.65 29.64
CA SER A 990 7.25 21.74 28.68
C SER A 990 6.77 22.00 27.25
N MET A 991 5.46 22.20 27.05
CA MET A 991 4.90 22.53 25.74
C MET A 991 5.41 23.86 25.19
N LEU A 992 5.64 24.86 26.04
CA LEU A 992 6.20 26.17 25.65
C LEU A 992 7.71 26.13 25.39
N GLN A 993 8.44 25.14 25.90
CA GLN A 993 9.89 24.98 25.68
C GLN A 993 10.21 24.14 24.43
N LEU A 994 9.31 23.24 24.02
CA LEU A 994 9.51 22.33 22.90
C LEU A 994 9.27 22.99 21.54
N LYS A 995 10.29 23.70 21.04
CA LYS A 995 10.25 24.39 19.74
C LYS A 995 10.33 23.46 18.53
N ASP A 996 10.97 22.30 18.66
CA ASP A 996 11.09 21.33 17.57
C ASP A 996 9.74 20.63 17.31
N ARG A 997 9.24 20.75 16.07
CA ARG A 997 7.92 20.25 15.68
C ARG A 997 7.78 18.73 15.85
N ARG A 998 8.82 17.95 15.56
CA ARG A 998 8.80 16.49 15.69
C ARG A 998 8.79 16.09 17.16
N LYS A 999 9.62 16.74 17.99
CA LYS A 999 9.64 16.51 19.44
C LYS A 999 8.33 16.93 20.09
N PHE A 1000 7.73 18.04 19.66
CA PHE A 1000 6.42 18.48 20.13
C PHE A 1000 5.32 17.48 19.79
N GLN A 1001 5.33 16.92 18.58
CA GLN A 1001 4.37 15.88 18.18
C GLN A 1001 4.51 14.60 19.01
N VAL A 1002 5.74 14.12 19.22
CA VAL A 1002 6.01 12.95 20.07
C VAL A 1002 5.55 13.23 21.50
N PHE A 1003 5.88 14.39 22.04
CA PHE A 1003 5.47 14.80 23.38
C PHE A 1003 3.95 14.90 23.54
N LEU A 1004 3.23 15.41 22.52
CA LEU A 1004 1.78 15.50 22.52
C LEU A 1004 1.12 14.11 22.45
N ASN A 1005 1.68 13.19 21.67
CA ASN A 1005 1.22 11.80 21.62
C ASN A 1005 1.42 11.09 22.97
N THR A 1006 2.58 11.26 23.61
CA THR A 1006 2.83 10.69 24.94
C THR A 1006 1.93 11.33 26.00
N THR A 1007 1.65 12.64 25.90
CA THR A 1007 0.64 13.32 26.74
C THR A 1007 -0.74 12.72 26.55
N SER A 1008 -1.15 12.42 25.32
CA SER A 1008 -2.42 11.77 25.02
C SER A 1008 -2.52 10.40 25.69
N MET A 1009 -1.49 9.56 25.55
CA MET A 1009 -1.40 8.24 26.20
C MET A 1009 -1.47 8.33 27.72
N TYR A 1010 -0.77 9.30 28.32
CA TYR A 1010 -0.83 9.56 29.77
C TYR A 1010 -2.24 9.98 30.21
N LEU A 1011 -2.86 10.94 29.51
CA LEU A 1011 -4.20 11.42 29.83
C LEU A 1011 -5.26 10.32 29.67
N GLN A 1012 -5.01 9.29 28.86
CA GLN A 1012 -5.91 8.14 28.70
C GLN A 1012 -5.61 6.98 29.66
N GLY A 1013 -4.55 7.06 30.45
CA GLY A 1013 -4.14 6.02 31.41
C GLY A 1013 -3.33 4.87 30.80
N TYR A 1014 -2.85 5.01 29.56
CA TYR A 1014 -2.11 3.98 28.82
C TYR A 1014 -0.59 4.14 28.89
N GLY A 1015 -0.06 5.19 29.51
CA GLY A 1015 1.39 5.43 29.57
C GLY A 1015 1.82 6.35 30.71
N PRO A 1016 3.14 6.40 31.02
CA PRO A 1016 3.68 7.26 32.06
C PRO A 1016 3.67 8.75 31.67
N PRO A 1017 3.77 9.68 32.64
CA PRO A 1017 3.81 11.11 32.36
C PRO A 1017 5.03 11.49 31.47
N PRO A 1018 4.81 12.24 30.37
CA PRO A 1018 5.83 12.49 29.34
C PRO A 1018 7.02 13.32 29.79
N TRP A 1019 6.91 14.05 30.91
CA TRP A 1019 7.98 14.89 31.48
C TRP A 1019 8.97 14.13 32.37
N THR A 1020 8.87 12.79 32.44
CA THR A 1020 9.76 11.96 33.27
C THR A 1020 10.89 11.26 32.50
N ALA A 1021 10.94 11.34 31.16
CA ALA A 1021 11.92 10.64 30.32
C ALA A 1021 13.04 11.55 29.78
N THR A 1022 14.29 11.28 30.13
CA THR A 1022 15.51 11.93 29.62
C THR A 1022 16.27 11.05 28.63
N SER A 1023 15.73 10.71 27.45
CA SER A 1023 16.46 10.23 26.25
C SER A 1023 15.51 10.06 25.03
N PRO A 1024 15.98 10.09 23.75
CA PRO A 1024 15.11 10.26 22.60
C PRO A 1024 14.37 8.97 22.22
N VAL A 1025 13.06 9.08 22.09
CA VAL A 1025 12.14 8.01 21.69
C VAL A 1025 12.31 7.66 20.20
N LEU A 1026 12.65 6.40 19.92
CA LEU A 1026 12.64 5.78 18.59
C LEU A 1026 11.19 5.56 18.11
N SER A 1027 11.00 5.68 16.79
CA SER A 1027 9.72 5.55 16.09
C SER A 1027 9.11 4.15 16.24
N PRO A 1028 7.80 3.99 16.50
CA PRO A 1028 7.15 2.69 16.46
C PRO A 1028 6.77 2.35 15.00
N ARG A 1029 7.59 1.56 14.34
CA ARG A 1029 7.14 0.66 13.27
C ARG A 1029 7.57 -0.74 13.67
N GLY A 1030 6.58 -1.62 13.87
CA GLY A 1030 6.79 -3.01 14.27
C GLY A 1030 6.57 -3.25 15.77
N ALA A 1031 5.37 -3.72 16.10
CA ALA A 1031 4.95 -4.43 17.31
C ALA A 1031 3.58 -3.91 17.80
N THR A 1032 2.51 -4.27 17.09
CA THR A 1032 1.25 -4.52 17.78
C THR A 1032 1.47 -5.77 18.61
N ILE A 1033 1.50 -5.64 19.94
CA ILE A 1033 1.22 -6.77 20.82
C ILE A 1033 -0.30 -6.87 20.80
N PRO A 1034 -0.92 -7.85 20.13
CA PRO A 1034 -2.36 -7.99 20.23
C PRO A 1034 -2.70 -8.37 21.67
N SER A 1035 -3.83 -7.85 22.17
CA SER A 1035 -4.42 -8.44 23.36
C SER A 1035 -4.79 -9.90 23.01
N PHE A 1036 -4.65 -10.82 23.97
CA PHE A 1036 -4.87 -12.28 23.80
C PHE A 1036 -6.21 -12.63 23.12
N LEU A 1037 -7.16 -11.71 23.10
CA LEU A 1037 -8.53 -11.91 22.66
C LEU A 1037 -8.87 -11.26 21.31
N ASP A 1038 -7.99 -10.45 20.74
CA ASP A 1038 -8.14 -9.91 19.37
C ASP A 1038 -7.79 -10.94 18.29
N VAL A 1039 -7.14 -12.06 18.67
CA VAL A 1039 -6.73 -13.14 17.74
C VAL A 1039 -7.85 -14.17 17.54
N LEU A 1040 -8.91 -14.14 18.34
CA LEU A 1040 -10.05 -15.07 18.29
C LEU A 1040 -11.30 -14.46 17.65
N HIS A 1041 -11.19 -13.28 17.01
CA HIS A 1041 -12.27 -12.58 16.31
C HIS A 1041 -12.00 -12.38 14.82
#